data_AF-A0A938VX60-F1
#
_entry.id   AF-A0A938VX60-F1
#
_cell.length_a   1.000
_cell.length_b   1.000
_cell.length_c   1.000
_cell.angle_alpha   90.00
_cell.angle_beta   90.00
_cell.angle_gamma   90.00
#
_symmetry.space_group_name_H-M   'P 1'
#
loop_
_entity.id
_entity.type
_entity.pdbx_description
1 polymer ?
#
loop_
_entity_poly.entity_id
_entity_poly.type
_entity_poly.pdbx_seq_one_letter_code
_entity_poly.pdbx_strand_id
1 'polypeptide(L)'
;RGVVADVEPVQALTVLLTGGANSALSGKVLDHKAAPQAGVRVTLRRGAAVIGEADTAADGAFRFGGLPLGSYSLSIPGLSGTGAGAITVAGLALDGWASRSVKLTLGGAPSGKRYTLTQKRLLPPEESAGRRIFFGTVADAEGAGLNGIRLQMAWQGAQPGTQFPTTVTGADPFKPAGRYEFMHSPGLFAIRVVQGDWPSDVADDLDTAHAPGREGQPVSYQVDFQVQAAGAKARIDGQAPGAAGRKITLDGPTGAPEATLAADGGFAFPDLAPGSYKLALAGVGVIADDIALQAGALYKLIFPMRSRLRGQALAAPEGLIAVLHAPPAWGWTRQTPLDPDGGFAFEGLPAGSYRLELGSQTLPDLELNGENTLQLATIDLAQGRRSMVHGRVADAGGAPQPDVLMTLRRLGVLVAQTRTAADGGYRFANLPAGVYALEAASMGEVAGGIALDGQCEQVRDVLWRTVGPRGIIQGRVLSADGAAQADCSVRLLRDGVETARGQTAADGAFRFGELPAGVYALAVGDAAPLVTDIQLADDATLVQDVILPPEPRKLLGHYLLFAPPAAEPGESPRAEARLILALAGRYIHRSGASGGFSVADASQAAAVTIVGDETPVAVEDILRAAGCRVTRLSGDGYALAEAFERLLADAGRG
;
A
#
# COMPACT_ATOMS: atom_id res chain seq x y z
N ARG A 1 -19.44 67.89 -3.91
CA ARG A 1 -19.41 66.93 -5.04
C ARG A 1 -18.08 66.20 -4.97
N GLY A 2 -17.99 65.16 -4.15
CA GLY A 2 -16.78 64.36 -3.98
C GLY A 2 -16.86 63.15 -4.90
N VAL A 3 -15.86 63.01 -5.78
CA VAL A 3 -15.64 61.80 -6.57
C VAL A 3 -14.90 60.83 -5.65
N VAL A 4 -15.50 59.69 -5.36
CA VAL A 4 -14.82 58.55 -4.74
C VAL A 4 -14.22 57.76 -5.90
N ALA A 5 -12.89 57.65 -5.93
CA ALA A 5 -12.21 56.75 -6.84
C ALA A 5 -12.32 55.34 -6.26
N ASP A 6 -13.10 54.48 -6.92
CA ASP A 6 -13.11 53.05 -6.66
C ASP A 6 -11.86 52.48 -7.36
N VAL A 7 -10.83 52.17 -6.56
CA VAL A 7 -9.62 51.53 -7.08
C VAL A 7 -9.90 50.04 -7.09
N GLU A 8 -10.39 49.53 -8.23
CA GLU A 8 -10.41 48.08 -8.46
C GLU A 8 -9.00 47.51 -8.19
N PRO A 9 -8.89 46.37 -7.50
CA PRO A 9 -7.59 45.73 -7.31
C PRO A 9 -7.07 45.32 -8.68
N VAL A 10 -5.95 45.92 -9.09
CA VAL A 10 -5.18 45.53 -10.27
C VAL A 10 -4.97 44.01 -10.19
N GLN A 11 -5.62 43.25 -11.08
CA GLN A 11 -5.29 41.84 -11.25
C GLN A 11 -3.81 41.78 -11.62
N ALA A 12 -2.98 41.30 -10.69
CA ALA A 12 -1.60 40.97 -10.98
C ALA A 12 -1.62 39.88 -12.05
N LEU A 13 -1.30 40.25 -13.30
CA LEU A 13 -1.06 39.30 -14.37
C LEU A 13 0.26 38.58 -14.06
N THR A 14 0.18 37.49 -13.30
CA THR A 14 1.31 36.59 -13.11
C THR A 14 1.47 35.77 -14.39
N VAL A 15 2.36 36.23 -15.27
CA VAL A 15 2.80 35.44 -16.42
C VAL A 15 3.73 34.34 -15.91
N LEU A 16 3.23 33.10 -15.82
CA LEU A 16 4.06 31.93 -15.56
C LEU A 16 4.80 31.60 -16.85
N LEU A 17 6.08 31.98 -16.94
CA LEU A 17 6.96 31.49 -18.01
C LEU A 17 7.36 30.05 -17.68
N THR A 18 6.48 29.08 -17.96
CA THR A 18 6.82 27.66 -17.84
C THR A 18 7.74 27.26 -18.97
N GLY A 19 9.04 27.16 -18.68
CA GLY A 19 10.03 26.46 -19.51
C GLY A 19 10.17 27.05 -20.91
N GLY A 20 10.92 28.15 -21.03
CA GLY A 20 11.34 28.65 -22.34
C GLY A 20 11.95 27.52 -23.18
N ALA A 21 11.70 27.54 -24.49
CA ALA A 21 12.34 26.64 -25.44
C ALA A 21 13.43 27.37 -26.22
N ASN A 22 14.20 28.22 -25.53
CA ASN A 22 15.15 29.14 -26.15
C ASN A 22 16.59 28.90 -25.71
N SER A 23 16.86 27.91 -24.85
CA SER A 23 18.23 27.57 -24.48
C SER A 23 19.03 27.15 -25.71
N ALA A 24 20.32 27.40 -25.65
CA ALA A 24 21.26 26.92 -26.64
C ALA A 24 22.41 26.16 -25.98
N LEU A 25 22.86 25.10 -26.63
CA LEU A 25 24.02 24.33 -26.22
C LEU A 25 25.03 24.36 -27.36
N SER A 26 26.18 24.98 -27.12
CA SER A 26 27.26 25.09 -28.10
C SER A 26 28.54 24.47 -27.56
N GLY A 27 29.53 24.34 -28.42
CA GLY A 27 30.83 23.87 -27.98
C GLY A 27 31.84 23.79 -29.10
N LYS A 28 33.02 23.28 -28.75
CA LYS A 28 34.06 22.93 -29.71
C LYS A 28 34.58 21.53 -29.44
N VAL A 29 34.81 20.79 -30.52
CA VAL A 29 35.52 19.52 -30.51
C VAL A 29 36.96 19.77 -30.94
N LEU A 30 37.91 19.49 -30.06
CA LEU A 30 39.34 19.62 -30.30
C LEU A 30 40.02 18.26 -30.13
N ASP A 31 41.21 18.08 -30.67
CA ASP A 31 42.08 16.96 -30.31
C ASP A 31 42.92 17.26 -29.05
N HIS A 32 43.73 16.30 -28.64
CA HIS A 32 44.64 16.40 -27.49
C HIS A 32 45.74 17.47 -27.63
N LYS A 33 45.99 17.97 -28.85
CA LYS A 33 46.88 19.11 -29.15
C LYS A 33 46.11 20.43 -29.24
N ALA A 34 44.83 20.42 -28.85
CA ALA A 34 43.89 21.53 -28.95
C ALA A 34 43.58 21.99 -30.38
N ALA A 35 43.82 21.16 -31.40
CA ALA A 35 43.46 21.45 -32.78
C ALA A 35 41.98 21.12 -33.05
N PRO A 36 41.22 22.00 -33.72
CA PRO A 36 39.80 21.79 -33.99
C PRO A 36 39.54 20.60 -34.90
N GLN A 37 38.47 19.86 -34.61
CA GLN A 37 38.06 18.68 -35.39
C GLN A 37 36.76 18.98 -36.13
N ALA A 38 36.83 19.02 -37.46
CA ALA A 38 35.71 19.30 -38.34
C ALA A 38 35.00 18.02 -38.82
N GLY A 39 33.72 18.11 -39.15
CA GLY A 39 32.92 16.99 -39.68
C GLY A 39 32.61 15.90 -38.65
N VAL A 40 32.80 16.19 -37.36
CA VAL A 40 32.51 15.26 -36.27
C VAL A 40 31.03 15.34 -35.91
N ARG A 41 30.30 14.23 -36.01
CA ARG A 41 28.89 14.13 -35.65
C ARG A 41 28.70 14.23 -34.15
N VAL A 42 28.04 15.29 -33.68
CA VAL A 42 27.64 15.49 -32.28
C VAL A 42 26.15 15.19 -32.16
N THR A 43 25.78 14.35 -31.20
CA THR A 43 24.39 13.97 -30.91
C THR A 43 23.98 14.54 -29.56
N LEU A 44 22.84 15.22 -29.51
CA LEU A 44 22.22 15.73 -28.29
C LEU A 44 21.02 14.84 -27.91
N ARG A 45 20.97 14.41 -26.65
CA ARG A 45 19.89 13.60 -26.09
C ARG A 45 19.29 14.20 -24.83
N ARG A 46 18.03 13.84 -24.56
CA ARG A 46 17.33 14.05 -23.29
C ARG A 46 16.70 12.72 -22.88
N GLY A 47 17.20 12.11 -21.81
CA GLY A 47 16.92 10.71 -21.51
C GLY A 47 17.31 9.81 -22.68
N ALA A 48 16.41 8.93 -23.11
CA ALA A 48 16.63 8.06 -24.28
C ALA A 48 16.40 8.75 -25.64
N ALA A 49 15.75 9.91 -25.67
CA ALA A 49 15.36 10.58 -26.91
C ALA A 49 16.53 11.38 -27.51
N VAL A 50 16.77 11.22 -28.82
CA VAL A 50 17.65 12.10 -29.60
C VAL A 50 16.90 13.37 -29.93
N ILE A 51 17.43 14.50 -29.46
CA ILE A 51 16.84 15.83 -29.63
C ILE A 51 17.41 16.51 -30.88
N GLY A 52 18.66 16.22 -31.23
CA GLY A 52 19.27 16.76 -32.44
C GLY A 52 20.65 16.18 -32.72
N GLU A 53 21.09 16.38 -33.95
CA GLU A 53 22.42 16.04 -34.41
C GLU A 53 23.01 17.22 -35.18
N ALA A 54 24.32 17.43 -35.04
CA ALA A 54 25.06 18.46 -35.76
C ALA A 54 26.47 17.97 -36.07
N ASP A 55 26.96 18.23 -37.28
CA ASP A 55 28.38 18.04 -37.61
C ASP A 55 29.17 19.29 -37.23
N THR A 56 30.38 19.10 -36.69
CA THR A 56 31.24 20.23 -36.35
C THR A 56 31.72 21.00 -37.58
N ALA A 57 31.77 22.32 -37.47
CA ALA A 57 32.32 23.20 -38.49
C ALA A 57 33.86 23.09 -38.59
N ALA A 58 34.46 23.78 -39.57
CA ALA A 58 35.90 23.78 -39.81
C ALA A 58 36.74 24.22 -38.59
N ASP A 59 36.18 25.08 -37.73
CA ASP A 59 36.80 25.55 -36.49
C ASP A 59 36.46 24.67 -35.26
N GLY A 60 35.88 23.49 -35.51
CA GLY A 60 35.47 22.49 -34.53
C GLY A 60 34.16 22.83 -33.81
N ALA A 61 33.47 23.91 -34.16
CA ALA A 61 32.30 24.37 -33.43
C ALA A 61 31.02 23.58 -33.76
N PHE A 62 30.15 23.42 -32.77
CA PHE A 62 28.77 22.95 -32.95
C PHE A 62 27.80 23.80 -32.13
N ARG A 63 26.52 23.78 -32.50
CA ARG A 63 25.44 24.49 -31.78
C ARG A 63 24.09 23.79 -31.95
N PHE A 64 23.38 23.68 -30.84
CA PHE A 64 21.96 23.36 -30.76
C PHE A 64 21.24 24.57 -30.16
N GLY A 65 20.07 24.92 -30.67
CA GLY A 65 19.22 25.99 -30.14
C GLY A 65 17.79 25.49 -30.01
N GLY A 66 16.92 26.32 -29.45
CA GLY A 66 15.51 25.95 -29.32
C GLY A 66 15.26 24.92 -28.21
N LEU A 67 16.16 24.82 -27.22
CA LEU A 67 16.12 23.74 -26.24
C LEU A 67 15.23 24.11 -25.06
N PRO A 68 14.26 23.26 -24.68
CA PRO A 68 13.47 23.46 -23.46
C PRO A 68 14.30 23.23 -22.20
N LEU A 69 13.75 23.65 -21.06
CA LEU A 69 14.21 23.24 -19.74
C LEU A 69 14.39 21.72 -19.69
N GLY A 70 15.54 21.26 -19.17
CA GLY A 70 15.79 19.85 -18.94
C GLY A 70 17.25 19.52 -18.65
N SER A 71 17.51 18.24 -18.43
CA SER A 71 18.86 17.68 -18.33
C SER A 71 19.20 16.92 -19.61
N TYR A 72 20.35 17.25 -20.20
CA TYR A 72 20.76 16.78 -21.51
C TYR A 72 22.08 16.00 -21.44
N SER A 73 22.32 15.18 -22.47
CA SER A 73 23.61 14.57 -22.72
C SER A 73 24.08 14.82 -24.15
N LEU A 74 25.38 15.03 -24.32
CA LEU A 74 26.06 15.13 -25.61
C LEU A 74 26.89 13.87 -25.82
N SER A 75 26.83 13.29 -27.00
CA SER A 75 27.72 12.20 -27.38
C SER A 75 28.38 12.45 -28.72
N ILE A 76 29.62 11.98 -28.84
CA ILE A 76 30.43 12.02 -30.04
C ILE A 76 30.97 10.60 -30.27
N PRO A 77 30.88 10.05 -31.50
CA PRO A 77 31.44 8.74 -31.79
C PRO A 77 32.98 8.77 -31.69
N GLY A 78 33.58 7.60 -31.49
CA GLY A 78 35.03 7.45 -31.60
C GLY A 78 35.49 7.71 -33.03
N LEU A 79 36.66 8.33 -33.20
CA LEU A 79 37.21 8.63 -34.52
C LEU A 79 38.20 7.54 -34.93
N SER A 80 37.83 6.78 -35.97
CA SER A 80 38.69 5.75 -36.57
C SER A 80 40.06 6.33 -36.97
N GLY A 81 41.14 5.63 -36.62
CA GLY A 81 42.51 6.03 -36.96
C GLY A 81 43.19 7.01 -36.00
N THR A 82 42.46 7.58 -35.03
CA THR A 82 43.03 8.53 -34.04
C THR A 82 43.31 7.91 -32.67
N GLY A 83 42.82 6.69 -32.42
CA GLY A 83 42.85 6.06 -31.09
C GLY A 83 41.90 6.68 -30.06
N ALA A 84 41.12 7.71 -30.43
CA ALA A 84 40.13 8.33 -29.56
C ALA A 84 38.81 7.53 -29.57
N GLY A 85 38.41 7.01 -28.41
CA GLY A 85 37.10 6.39 -28.23
C GLY A 85 35.97 7.42 -28.15
N ALA A 86 34.73 6.93 -28.09
CA ALA A 86 33.54 7.77 -27.98
C ALA A 86 33.56 8.64 -26.71
N ILE A 87 33.01 9.85 -26.80
CA ILE A 87 32.87 10.76 -25.66
C ILE A 87 31.40 10.98 -25.39
N THR A 88 30.99 10.82 -24.13
CA THR A 88 29.66 11.22 -23.66
C THR A 88 29.79 12.19 -22.50
N VAL A 89 29.08 13.32 -22.54
CA VAL A 89 28.95 14.26 -21.43
C VAL A 89 27.50 14.30 -21.01
N ALA A 90 27.20 13.86 -19.78
CA ALA A 90 25.84 13.77 -19.26
C ALA A 90 25.57 14.79 -18.14
N GLY A 91 24.28 15.09 -17.93
CA GLY A 91 23.80 15.97 -16.87
C GLY A 91 24.00 17.46 -17.13
N LEU A 92 23.95 17.85 -18.41
CA LEU A 92 23.97 19.23 -18.84
C LEU A 92 22.59 19.85 -18.57
N ALA A 93 22.46 20.55 -17.44
CA ALA A 93 21.25 21.27 -17.10
C ALA A 93 21.08 22.52 -17.99
N LEU A 94 19.88 22.68 -18.54
CA LEU A 94 19.42 23.87 -19.25
C LEU A 94 18.10 24.35 -18.64
N ASP A 95 17.95 25.66 -18.47
CA ASP A 95 16.80 26.32 -17.85
C ASP A 95 15.72 26.75 -18.87
N GLY A 96 16.00 26.58 -20.16
CA GLY A 96 15.10 26.98 -21.24
C GLY A 96 15.38 28.38 -21.82
N TRP A 97 16.35 29.11 -21.28
CA TRP A 97 16.67 30.50 -21.68
C TRP A 97 18.16 30.73 -21.90
N ALA A 98 19.00 30.18 -21.03
CA ALA A 98 20.43 30.41 -21.04
C ALA A 98 21.14 29.61 -22.14
N SER A 99 22.28 30.14 -22.59
CA SER A 99 23.21 29.42 -23.45
C SER A 99 24.33 28.79 -22.63
N ARG A 100 24.64 27.52 -22.90
CA ARG A 100 25.75 26.78 -22.26
C ARG A 100 26.78 26.38 -23.29
N SER A 101 28.06 26.44 -22.93
CA SER A 101 29.16 26.01 -23.79
C SER A 101 29.92 24.84 -23.18
N VAL A 102 30.22 23.82 -23.98
CA VAL A 102 30.96 22.62 -23.57
C VAL A 102 32.20 22.46 -24.46
N LYS A 103 33.36 22.29 -23.83
CA LYS A 103 34.60 21.93 -24.54
C LYS A 103 34.77 20.41 -24.52
N LEU A 104 34.93 19.83 -25.70
CA LEU A 104 35.13 18.39 -25.89
C LEU A 104 36.53 18.19 -26.46
N THR A 105 37.35 17.39 -25.78
CA THR A 105 38.72 17.08 -26.22
C THR A 105 38.81 15.59 -26.53
N LEU A 106 39.00 15.26 -27.81
CA LEU A 106 39.28 13.92 -28.32
C LEU A 106 40.74 13.56 -28.06
N GLY A 107 40.98 12.37 -27.53
CA GLY A 107 42.32 11.89 -27.22
C GLY A 107 42.75 12.27 -25.80
N GLY A 108 43.01 11.24 -25.00
CA GLY A 108 43.38 11.37 -23.60
C GLY A 108 43.74 10.05 -22.93
N ALA A 109 43.34 8.90 -23.49
CA ALA A 109 44.03 7.66 -23.18
C ALA A 109 45.33 7.64 -24.00
N PRO A 110 46.53 7.57 -23.39
CA PRO A 110 47.70 7.19 -24.16
C PRO A 110 47.34 5.86 -24.82
N SER A 111 47.54 5.77 -26.13
CA SER A 111 47.78 4.49 -26.78
C SER A 111 49.01 3.91 -26.08
N GLY A 112 48.83 3.27 -24.93
CA GLY A 112 49.89 2.55 -24.27
C GLY A 112 50.32 1.50 -25.28
N LYS A 113 51.55 1.54 -25.73
CA LYS A 113 52.11 0.37 -26.40
C LYS A 113 52.35 -0.68 -25.32
N ARG A 114 52.31 -1.97 -25.67
CA ARG A 114 52.70 -3.08 -24.81
C ARG A 114 53.52 -4.06 -25.64
N TYR A 115 54.52 -4.67 -25.03
CA TYR A 115 55.19 -5.84 -25.61
C TYR A 115 54.34 -7.09 -25.35
N THR A 116 53.72 -7.61 -26.38
CA THR A 116 52.87 -8.81 -26.33
C THR A 116 53.70 -10.04 -26.71
N LEU A 117 53.55 -11.14 -25.97
CA LEU A 117 54.18 -12.42 -26.32
C LEU A 117 53.46 -13.02 -27.53
N THR A 118 54.10 -13.03 -28.69
CA THR A 118 53.50 -13.55 -29.94
C THR A 118 53.90 -14.98 -30.21
N GLN A 119 55.03 -15.44 -29.67
CA GLN A 119 55.48 -16.82 -29.83
C GLN A 119 56.21 -17.31 -28.58
N LYS A 120 55.89 -18.53 -28.15
CA LYS A 120 56.63 -19.32 -27.15
C LYS A 120 56.62 -20.78 -27.63
N ARG A 121 57.76 -21.29 -28.09
CA ARG A 121 57.86 -22.62 -28.71
C ARG A 121 59.14 -23.33 -28.29
N LEU A 122 59.01 -24.54 -27.75
CA LEU A 122 60.14 -25.48 -27.58
C LEU A 122 60.56 -26.00 -28.96
N LEU A 123 61.84 -25.88 -29.29
CA LEU A 123 62.36 -26.28 -30.60
C LEU A 123 62.65 -27.79 -30.66
N PRO A 124 62.34 -28.45 -31.79
CA PRO A 124 62.71 -29.85 -32.01
C PRO A 124 64.24 -30.01 -32.05
N PRO A 125 64.78 -31.23 -31.83
CA PRO A 125 66.23 -31.46 -31.73
C PRO A 125 67.00 -31.02 -32.98
N GLU A 126 66.40 -31.19 -34.14
CA GLU A 126 66.96 -30.84 -35.44
C GLU A 126 67.16 -29.33 -35.58
N GLU A 127 66.20 -28.52 -35.09
CA GLU A 127 66.27 -27.06 -35.10
C GLU A 127 67.14 -26.51 -33.96
N SER A 128 67.20 -27.19 -32.81
CA SER A 128 67.96 -26.72 -31.65
C SER A 128 69.48 -26.83 -31.85
N ALA A 129 69.94 -27.66 -32.81
CA ALA A 129 71.36 -27.88 -33.11
C ALA A 129 72.23 -28.16 -31.87
N GLY A 130 71.66 -28.87 -30.87
CA GLY A 130 72.31 -29.16 -29.58
C GLY A 130 72.57 -27.96 -28.66
N ARG A 131 72.03 -26.77 -28.96
CA ARG A 131 72.23 -25.55 -28.17
C ARG A 131 71.32 -25.49 -26.94
N ARG A 132 71.75 -24.74 -25.92
CA ARG A 132 71.03 -24.45 -24.67
C ARG A 132 70.71 -22.96 -24.57
N ILE A 133 69.78 -22.51 -25.40
CA ILE A 133 69.48 -21.08 -25.52
C ILE A 133 67.99 -20.79 -25.52
N PHE A 134 67.65 -19.62 -25.00
CA PHE A 134 66.43 -18.93 -25.36
C PHE A 134 66.77 -17.88 -26.40
N PHE A 135 66.06 -17.83 -27.51
CA PHE A 135 66.22 -16.76 -28.49
C PHE A 135 64.88 -16.29 -29.01
N GLY A 136 64.89 -15.13 -29.65
CA GLY A 136 63.77 -14.68 -30.45
C GLY A 136 63.98 -13.24 -30.85
N THR A 137 62.89 -12.57 -31.18
CA THR A 137 62.86 -11.22 -31.71
C THR A 137 61.91 -10.34 -30.93
N VAL A 138 62.26 -9.06 -30.81
CA VAL A 138 61.29 -8.02 -30.47
C VAL A 138 61.02 -7.20 -31.72
N ALA A 139 59.76 -7.04 -32.10
CA ALA A 139 59.33 -6.30 -33.30
C ALA A 139 58.35 -5.17 -32.98
N ASP A 140 58.22 -4.19 -33.88
CA ASP A 140 57.22 -3.12 -33.80
C ASP A 140 55.81 -3.60 -34.21
N ALA A 141 54.84 -2.68 -34.26
CA ALA A 141 53.45 -3.01 -34.58
C ALA A 141 53.27 -3.53 -36.02
N GLU A 142 54.19 -3.18 -36.90
CA GLU A 142 54.24 -3.56 -38.31
C GLU A 142 55.06 -4.86 -38.53
N GLY A 143 55.73 -5.37 -37.49
CA GLY A 143 56.50 -6.61 -37.52
C GLY A 143 57.99 -6.43 -37.86
N ALA A 144 58.49 -5.19 -37.94
CA ALA A 144 59.91 -4.91 -38.14
C ALA A 144 60.69 -5.02 -36.82
N GLY A 145 61.88 -5.63 -36.87
CA GLY A 145 62.69 -5.89 -35.67
C GLY A 145 63.21 -4.62 -35.00
N LEU A 146 63.04 -4.53 -33.68
CA LEU A 146 63.46 -3.41 -32.84
C LEU A 146 64.78 -3.70 -32.12
N ASN A 147 65.85 -2.99 -32.45
CA ASN A 147 67.14 -3.06 -31.75
C ASN A 147 67.15 -2.18 -30.50
N GLY A 148 68.02 -2.50 -29.53
CA GLY A 148 68.18 -1.70 -28.31
C GLY A 148 67.19 -2.01 -27.18
N ILE A 149 66.29 -3.00 -27.37
CA ILE A 149 65.27 -3.38 -26.39
C ILE A 149 65.88 -4.27 -25.32
N ARG A 150 65.75 -3.88 -24.03
CA ARG A 150 66.32 -4.64 -22.90
C ARG A 150 65.37 -5.73 -22.43
N LEU A 151 65.84 -6.98 -22.37
CA LEU A 151 65.12 -8.12 -21.81
C LEU A 151 65.81 -8.65 -20.56
N GLN A 152 65.05 -9.30 -19.68
CA GLN A 152 65.53 -9.98 -18.49
C GLN A 152 65.06 -11.44 -18.49
N MET A 153 65.93 -12.35 -18.07
CA MET A 153 65.61 -13.75 -17.82
C MET A 153 65.64 -14.03 -16.31
N ALA A 154 64.54 -14.54 -15.77
CA ALA A 154 64.41 -14.96 -14.38
C ALA A 154 64.23 -16.49 -14.27
N TRP A 155 64.48 -17.06 -13.10
CA TRP A 155 64.25 -18.49 -12.82
C TRP A 155 63.53 -18.70 -11.48
N GLN A 156 62.81 -19.81 -11.38
CA GLN A 156 62.12 -20.19 -10.17
C GLN A 156 63.11 -20.59 -9.06
N GLY A 157 62.83 -20.22 -7.81
CA GLY A 157 63.67 -20.55 -6.66
C GLY A 157 64.92 -19.67 -6.47
N ALA A 158 65.02 -18.55 -7.20
CA ALA A 158 66.09 -17.58 -6.98
C ALA A 158 66.07 -17.03 -5.54
N GLN A 159 67.24 -16.91 -4.91
CA GLN A 159 67.35 -16.34 -3.56
C GLN A 159 66.95 -14.86 -3.55
N PRO A 160 66.39 -14.33 -2.43
CA PRO A 160 66.10 -12.91 -2.30
C PRO A 160 67.35 -12.05 -2.60
N GLY A 161 67.20 -11.03 -3.45
CA GLY A 161 68.31 -10.17 -3.87
C GLY A 161 69.11 -10.67 -5.08
N THR A 162 68.74 -11.81 -5.68
CA THR A 162 69.36 -12.30 -6.92
C THR A 162 69.28 -11.25 -8.03
N GLN A 163 70.42 -10.94 -8.65
CA GLN A 163 70.46 -10.13 -9.86
C GLN A 163 70.26 -11.03 -11.08
N PHE A 164 69.19 -10.79 -11.84
CA PHE A 164 68.86 -11.57 -13.03
C PHE A 164 69.61 -11.06 -14.26
N PRO A 165 70.10 -11.95 -15.14
CA PRO A 165 70.77 -11.58 -16.37
C PRO A 165 69.84 -10.79 -17.29
N THR A 166 70.42 -9.79 -17.95
CA THR A 166 69.74 -8.99 -18.97
C THR A 166 70.50 -9.03 -20.28
N THR A 167 69.79 -8.86 -21.38
CA THR A 167 70.36 -8.74 -22.74
C THR A 167 69.65 -7.62 -23.49
N VAL A 168 70.19 -7.25 -24.65
CA VAL A 168 69.63 -6.21 -25.51
C VAL A 168 69.46 -6.75 -26.93
N THR A 169 68.33 -6.46 -27.57
CA THR A 169 68.10 -6.85 -28.96
C THR A 169 69.06 -6.15 -29.92
N GLY A 170 69.45 -6.84 -31.01
CA GLY A 170 70.32 -6.30 -32.05
C GLY A 170 71.77 -6.10 -31.63
N ALA A 171 72.20 -6.74 -30.52
CA ALA A 171 73.59 -6.67 -30.06
C ALA A 171 74.58 -7.34 -31.03
N ASP A 172 74.13 -8.32 -31.82
CA ASP A 172 74.92 -8.96 -32.87
C ASP A 172 74.57 -8.37 -34.24
N PRO A 173 75.50 -7.63 -34.89
CA PRO A 173 75.24 -6.98 -36.19
C PRO A 173 75.11 -7.97 -37.35
N PHE A 174 75.48 -9.25 -37.18
CA PHE A 174 75.35 -10.30 -38.19
C PHE A 174 74.01 -11.04 -38.11
N LYS A 175 73.11 -10.61 -37.22
CA LYS A 175 71.77 -11.18 -37.04
C LYS A 175 70.68 -10.21 -37.49
N PRO A 176 69.48 -10.70 -37.82
CA PRO A 176 68.33 -9.84 -38.10
C PRO A 176 68.05 -8.87 -36.95
N ALA A 177 67.56 -7.68 -37.28
CA ALA A 177 67.15 -6.69 -36.30
C ALA A 177 66.10 -7.28 -35.33
N GLY A 178 66.11 -6.82 -34.09
CA GLY A 178 65.21 -7.31 -33.05
C GLY A 178 65.68 -8.57 -32.33
N ARG A 179 66.72 -9.27 -32.83
CA ARG A 179 67.13 -10.56 -32.26
C ARG A 179 67.81 -10.43 -30.89
N TYR A 180 67.49 -11.32 -29.96
CA TYR A 180 68.21 -11.51 -28.70
C TYR A 180 68.45 -13.00 -28.41
N GLU A 181 69.43 -13.29 -27.54
CA GLU A 181 69.72 -14.65 -27.06
C GLU A 181 70.07 -14.62 -25.56
N PHE A 182 69.66 -15.65 -24.81
CA PHE A 182 70.09 -15.99 -23.46
C PHE A 182 70.61 -17.44 -23.44
N MET A 183 71.67 -17.71 -22.68
CA MET A 183 72.08 -19.08 -22.35
C MET A 183 71.39 -19.52 -21.05
N HIS A 184 71.05 -20.80 -20.95
CA HIS A 184 70.42 -21.34 -19.75
C HIS A 184 71.07 -22.66 -19.28
N SER A 185 70.90 -22.95 -17.99
CA SER A 185 71.10 -24.27 -17.39
C SER A 185 69.76 -25.03 -17.35
N PRO A 186 69.73 -26.31 -16.93
CA PRO A 186 68.46 -26.95 -16.58
C PRO A 186 67.74 -26.18 -15.46
N GLY A 187 66.43 -25.96 -15.61
CA GLY A 187 65.57 -25.26 -14.66
C GLY A 187 64.30 -24.70 -15.31
N LEU A 188 63.47 -24.03 -14.51
CA LEU A 188 62.26 -23.33 -14.97
C LEU A 188 62.51 -21.82 -15.04
N PHE A 189 62.32 -21.24 -16.22
CA PHE A 189 62.66 -19.85 -16.51
C PHE A 189 61.46 -19.02 -16.96
N ALA A 190 61.61 -17.70 -16.87
CA ALA A 190 60.71 -16.72 -17.44
C ALA A 190 61.49 -15.61 -18.15
N ILE A 191 60.99 -15.11 -19.28
CA ILE A 191 61.60 -13.99 -20.02
C ILE A 191 60.58 -12.85 -20.18
N ARG A 192 61.04 -11.61 -20.01
CA ARG A 192 60.22 -10.41 -20.25
C ARG A 192 61.06 -9.24 -20.75
N VAL A 193 60.42 -8.30 -21.45
CA VAL A 193 61.01 -6.99 -21.73
C VAL A 193 60.99 -6.13 -20.46
N VAL A 194 62.10 -5.45 -20.17
CA VAL A 194 62.33 -4.61 -18.97
C VAL A 194 62.84 -3.22 -19.31
N GLN A 195 62.65 -2.77 -20.56
CA GLN A 195 63.14 -1.46 -21.02
C GLN A 195 62.46 -0.27 -20.34
N GLY A 196 61.32 -0.48 -19.67
CA GLY A 196 60.62 0.56 -18.90
C GLY A 196 59.73 1.48 -19.75
N ASP A 197 59.90 1.45 -21.08
CA ASP A 197 59.11 2.28 -21.99
C ASP A 197 57.64 1.85 -22.02
N TRP A 198 57.38 0.53 -22.06
CA TRP A 198 56.05 -0.06 -22.14
C TRP A 198 55.93 -1.30 -21.24
N PRO A 199 54.73 -1.62 -20.72
CA PRO A 199 54.48 -2.90 -20.07
C PRO A 199 54.78 -4.07 -21.03
N SER A 200 55.13 -5.23 -20.47
CA SER A 200 55.47 -6.44 -21.21
C SER A 200 54.72 -7.62 -20.64
N ASP A 201 54.20 -8.48 -21.51
CA ASP A 201 53.84 -9.85 -21.13
C ASP A 201 55.09 -10.60 -20.65
N VAL A 202 54.88 -11.71 -19.95
CA VAL A 202 55.94 -12.58 -19.45
C VAL A 202 55.81 -13.93 -20.15
N ALA A 203 56.90 -14.39 -20.78
CA ALA A 203 57.02 -15.77 -21.23
C ALA A 203 57.49 -16.62 -20.05
N ASP A 204 56.55 -17.07 -19.24
CA ASP A 204 56.76 -17.98 -18.11
C ASP A 204 56.88 -19.44 -18.56
N ASP A 205 56.96 -20.38 -17.63
CA ASP A 205 57.00 -21.84 -17.85
C ASP A 205 57.94 -22.31 -18.97
N LEU A 206 59.15 -21.73 -19.04
CA LEU A 206 60.22 -22.20 -19.93
C LEU A 206 61.00 -23.31 -19.21
N ASP A 207 60.46 -24.54 -19.24
CA ASP A 207 61.11 -25.70 -18.59
C ASP A 207 62.21 -26.27 -19.48
N THR A 208 63.42 -26.24 -18.96
CA THR A 208 64.63 -26.75 -19.61
C THR A 208 65.26 -27.94 -18.90
N ALA A 209 64.70 -28.36 -17.76
CA ALA A 209 65.13 -29.55 -17.03
C ALA A 209 64.28 -30.77 -17.40
N HIS A 210 62.95 -30.59 -17.49
CA HIS A 210 61.98 -31.66 -17.74
C HIS A 210 61.19 -31.41 -19.03
N ALA A 211 61.87 -30.85 -20.03
CA ALA A 211 61.28 -30.64 -21.34
C ALA A 211 60.73 -31.97 -21.91
N PRO A 212 59.44 -32.04 -22.30
CA PRO A 212 58.80 -33.28 -22.71
C PRO A 212 59.57 -34.02 -23.81
N GLY A 213 59.94 -35.28 -23.57
CA GLY A 213 60.69 -36.12 -24.51
C GLY A 213 62.17 -35.73 -24.70
N ARG A 214 62.69 -34.80 -23.89
CA ARG A 214 64.05 -34.24 -24.01
C ARG A 214 64.78 -34.15 -22.66
N GLU A 215 64.38 -34.96 -21.67
CA GLU A 215 65.00 -34.99 -20.34
C GLU A 215 66.52 -35.19 -20.43
N GLY A 216 67.27 -34.28 -19.79
CA GLY A 216 68.74 -34.29 -19.81
C GLY A 216 69.40 -33.83 -21.13
N GLN A 217 68.64 -33.63 -22.21
CA GLN A 217 69.17 -33.18 -23.49
C GLN A 217 69.24 -31.64 -23.57
N PRO A 218 70.12 -31.07 -24.41
CA PRO A 218 70.07 -29.65 -24.72
C PRO A 218 68.73 -29.27 -25.36
N VAL A 219 68.09 -28.23 -24.85
CA VAL A 219 66.84 -27.68 -25.40
C VAL A 219 66.99 -26.21 -25.73
N SER A 220 66.17 -25.71 -26.64
CA SER A 220 66.12 -24.28 -26.94
C SER A 220 64.67 -23.86 -27.10
N TYR A 221 64.33 -22.63 -26.67
CA TYR A 221 63.02 -22.04 -26.94
C TYR A 221 63.16 -20.84 -27.86
N GLN A 222 62.16 -20.71 -28.75
CA GLN A 222 61.88 -19.47 -29.45
C GLN A 222 60.84 -18.68 -28.67
N VAL A 223 61.15 -17.42 -28.35
CA VAL A 223 60.30 -16.50 -27.60
C VAL A 223 60.28 -15.15 -28.32
N ASP A 224 59.18 -14.81 -28.98
CA ASP A 224 59.05 -13.57 -29.75
C ASP A 224 58.07 -12.61 -29.08
N PHE A 225 58.43 -11.34 -29.06
CA PHE A 225 57.58 -10.24 -28.60
C PHE A 225 57.27 -9.29 -29.74
N GLN A 226 56.08 -8.74 -29.74
CA GLN A 226 55.70 -7.67 -30.67
C GLN A 226 55.05 -6.52 -29.93
N VAL A 227 55.37 -5.30 -30.34
CA VAL A 227 54.72 -4.11 -29.83
C VAL A 227 53.31 -4.05 -30.40
N GLN A 228 52.32 -4.13 -29.53
CA GLN A 228 50.93 -3.96 -29.92
C GLN A 228 50.35 -2.71 -29.24
N ALA A 229 49.31 -2.15 -29.85
CA ALA A 229 48.49 -1.16 -29.18
C ALA A 229 47.83 -1.85 -27.97
N ALA A 230 48.18 -1.43 -26.75
CA ALA A 230 47.37 -1.78 -25.59
C ALA A 230 45.98 -1.17 -25.84
N GLY A 231 44.93 -1.98 -25.72
CA GLY A 231 43.57 -1.51 -25.89
C GLY A 231 43.34 -0.26 -25.05
N ALA A 232 42.95 0.84 -25.72
CA ALA A 232 42.69 2.10 -25.04
C ALA A 232 41.71 1.83 -23.90
N LYS A 233 42.08 2.20 -22.68
CA LYS A 233 41.21 1.99 -21.55
C LYS A 233 40.12 3.04 -21.52
N ALA A 234 38.92 2.61 -21.15
CA ALA A 234 37.82 3.53 -20.94
C ALA A 234 38.01 4.29 -19.63
N ARG A 235 37.31 5.41 -19.49
CA ARG A 235 37.37 6.24 -18.29
C ARG A 235 36.02 6.86 -18.00
N ILE A 236 35.68 6.93 -16.72
CA ILE A 236 34.57 7.74 -16.23
C ILE A 236 35.14 8.87 -15.39
N ASP A 237 34.75 10.10 -15.71
CA ASP A 237 35.05 11.29 -14.92
C ASP A 237 33.77 12.01 -14.53
N GLY A 238 33.84 12.87 -13.53
CA GLY A 238 32.72 13.74 -13.30
C GLY A 238 32.87 14.73 -12.17
N GLN A 239 31.77 15.45 -11.97
CA GLN A 239 31.54 16.32 -10.83
C GLN A 239 30.22 15.93 -10.18
N ALA A 240 30.23 15.80 -8.87
CA ALA A 240 29.06 15.55 -8.07
C ALA A 240 29.06 16.43 -6.80
N PRO A 241 27.89 16.73 -6.23
CA PRO A 241 27.76 17.57 -5.06
C PRO A 241 27.99 16.75 -3.78
N GLY A 242 28.78 17.31 -2.87
CA GLY A 242 29.05 16.71 -1.58
C GLY A 242 30.33 17.28 -0.96
N ALA A 243 30.55 16.97 0.32
CA ALA A 243 31.82 17.25 0.95
C ALA A 243 32.93 16.36 0.37
N ALA A 244 34.17 16.85 0.44
CA ALA A 244 35.36 16.07 0.14
C ALA A 244 35.35 14.75 0.94
N GLY A 245 35.77 13.66 0.33
CA GLY A 245 35.78 12.34 0.98
C GLY A 245 34.46 11.57 0.86
N ARG A 246 33.37 12.19 0.37
CA ARG A 246 32.12 11.46 0.09
C ARG A 246 32.38 10.35 -0.92
N LYS A 247 31.93 9.13 -0.60
CA LYS A 247 32.17 7.94 -1.42
C LYS A 247 31.28 7.90 -2.66
N ILE A 248 31.88 7.53 -3.79
CA ILE A 248 31.22 7.19 -5.04
C ILE A 248 31.59 5.77 -5.43
N THR A 249 30.60 4.95 -5.77
CA THR A 249 30.78 3.55 -6.17
C THR A 249 30.45 3.39 -7.64
N LEU A 250 31.23 2.56 -8.31
CA LEU A 250 31.05 2.23 -9.72
C LEU A 250 30.85 0.73 -9.81
N ASP A 251 29.62 0.27 -10.03
CA ASP A 251 29.34 -1.14 -10.27
C ASP A 251 29.58 -1.46 -11.76
N GLY A 252 30.31 -2.53 -12.05
CA GLY A 252 30.62 -2.94 -13.42
C GLY A 252 31.08 -4.39 -13.54
N PRO A 253 31.46 -4.83 -14.75
CA PRO A 253 31.78 -6.23 -15.06
C PRO A 253 33.02 -6.75 -14.32
N THR A 254 33.93 -5.86 -13.93
CA THR A 254 35.18 -6.21 -13.23
C THR A 254 35.09 -6.02 -11.71
N GLY A 255 33.90 -5.74 -11.18
CA GLY A 255 33.67 -5.48 -9.75
C GLY A 255 33.09 -4.09 -9.48
N ALA A 256 33.09 -3.69 -8.21
CA ALA A 256 32.53 -2.44 -7.71
C ALA A 256 33.61 -1.50 -7.14
N PRO A 257 34.53 -0.95 -7.95
CA PRO A 257 35.53 -0.01 -7.44
C PRO A 257 34.87 1.22 -6.79
N GLU A 258 35.58 1.77 -5.81
CA GLU A 258 35.14 2.93 -5.04
C GLU A 258 36.15 4.06 -5.19
N ALA A 259 35.64 5.29 -5.25
CA ALA A 259 36.44 6.50 -5.18
C ALA A 259 35.81 7.47 -4.17
N THR A 260 36.49 8.57 -3.91
CA THR A 260 35.97 9.66 -3.07
C THR A 260 35.96 10.97 -3.85
N LEU A 261 35.00 11.83 -3.53
CA LEU A 261 34.94 13.16 -4.11
C LEU A 261 36.11 14.02 -3.62
N ALA A 262 36.74 14.73 -4.54
CA ALA A 262 37.68 15.80 -4.23
C ALA A 262 36.95 17.02 -3.62
N ALA A 263 37.71 18.01 -3.14
CA ALA A 263 37.15 19.21 -2.50
C ALA A 263 36.27 20.05 -3.42
N ASP A 264 36.50 19.98 -4.74
CA ASP A 264 35.69 20.62 -5.78
C ASP A 264 34.52 19.73 -6.26
N GLY A 265 34.31 18.57 -5.65
CA GLY A 265 33.30 17.58 -6.05
C GLY A 265 33.73 16.69 -7.24
N GLY A 266 34.97 16.80 -7.70
CA GLY A 266 35.50 15.99 -8.80
C GLY A 266 35.69 14.52 -8.41
N PHE A 267 35.52 13.62 -9.38
CA PHE A 267 35.84 12.20 -9.26
C PHE A 267 36.32 11.61 -10.60
N ALA A 268 37.03 10.49 -10.53
CA ALA A 268 37.52 9.77 -11.69
C ALA A 268 37.67 8.28 -11.42
N PHE A 269 37.34 7.46 -12.42
CA PHE A 269 37.60 6.04 -12.51
C PHE A 269 38.40 5.77 -13.80
N PRO A 270 39.73 5.75 -13.73
CA PRO A 270 40.59 5.46 -14.88
C PRO A 270 40.64 3.96 -15.18
N ASP A 271 41.21 3.63 -16.34
CA ASP A 271 41.62 2.27 -16.72
C ASP A 271 40.52 1.20 -16.79
N LEU A 272 39.29 1.61 -17.07
CA LEU A 272 38.13 0.75 -17.13
C LEU A 272 38.15 -0.15 -18.37
N ALA A 273 37.68 -1.39 -18.20
CA ALA A 273 37.40 -2.29 -19.30
C ALA A 273 36.14 -1.84 -20.06
N PRO A 274 35.98 -2.20 -21.34
CA PRO A 274 34.70 -2.04 -22.02
C PRO A 274 33.59 -2.81 -21.29
N GLY A 275 32.39 -2.23 -21.23
CA GLY A 275 31.26 -2.85 -20.52
C GLY A 275 30.16 -1.86 -20.14
N SER A 276 29.15 -2.37 -19.43
CA SER A 276 28.08 -1.56 -18.84
C SER A 276 28.41 -1.25 -17.37
N TYR A 277 28.16 0.00 -16.98
CA TYR A 277 28.50 0.51 -15.67
C TYR A 277 27.35 1.29 -15.04
N LYS A 278 27.33 1.32 -13.72
CA LYS A 278 26.38 2.08 -12.91
C LYS A 278 27.10 2.84 -11.82
N LEU A 279 26.83 4.15 -11.72
CA LEU A 279 27.41 5.04 -10.71
C LEU A 279 26.42 5.31 -9.59
N ALA A 280 26.87 5.19 -8.34
CA ALA A 280 26.09 5.59 -7.18
C ALA A 280 26.91 6.48 -6.24
N LEU A 281 26.24 7.50 -5.70
CA LEU A 281 26.80 8.43 -4.73
C LEU A 281 26.26 8.12 -3.34
N ALA A 282 27.15 7.93 -2.37
CA ALA A 282 26.77 7.57 -1.01
C ALA A 282 25.79 8.59 -0.40
N GLY A 283 24.61 8.15 0.06
CA GLY A 283 23.56 9.01 0.61
C GLY A 283 22.72 9.78 -0.43
N VAL A 284 22.92 9.54 -1.73
CA VAL A 284 21.97 9.96 -2.79
C VAL A 284 21.37 8.74 -3.48
N GLY A 285 22.19 7.74 -3.80
CA GLY A 285 21.80 6.58 -4.58
C GLY A 285 22.39 6.62 -5.99
N VAL A 286 21.72 5.99 -6.95
CA VAL A 286 22.18 5.87 -8.33
C VAL A 286 22.14 7.23 -9.02
N ILE A 287 23.27 7.71 -9.51
CA ILE A 287 23.39 9.03 -10.16
C ILE A 287 23.54 8.93 -11.69
N ALA A 288 23.90 7.76 -12.20
CA ALA A 288 23.85 7.42 -13.61
C ALA A 288 23.83 5.89 -13.75
N ASP A 289 22.98 5.38 -14.63
CA ASP A 289 22.83 3.98 -14.98
C ASP A 289 23.09 3.74 -16.48
N ASP A 290 23.18 2.47 -16.86
CA ASP A 290 23.36 2.01 -18.24
C ASP A 290 24.48 2.72 -19.00
N ILE A 291 25.59 3.00 -18.31
CA ILE A 291 26.77 3.64 -18.89
C ILE A 291 27.51 2.60 -19.74
N ALA A 292 27.25 2.60 -21.04
CA ALA A 292 27.94 1.73 -21.99
C ALA A 292 29.30 2.34 -22.41
N LEU A 293 30.39 1.68 -22.05
CA LEU A 293 31.76 2.07 -22.42
C LEU A 293 32.35 1.11 -23.44
N GLN A 294 32.90 1.68 -24.51
CA GLN A 294 33.77 1.00 -25.46
C GLN A 294 35.25 1.25 -25.12
N ALA A 295 36.17 0.53 -25.77
CA ALA A 295 37.60 0.78 -25.60
C ALA A 295 37.94 2.25 -25.91
N GLY A 296 38.67 2.89 -25.02
CA GLY A 296 39.08 4.29 -25.11
C GLY A 296 37.97 5.31 -24.89
N ALA A 297 36.75 4.88 -24.56
CA ALA A 297 35.63 5.78 -24.36
C ALA A 297 35.79 6.63 -23.08
N LEU A 298 35.36 7.89 -23.14
CA LEU A 298 35.28 8.79 -22.00
C LEU A 298 33.82 9.10 -21.71
N TYR A 299 33.36 8.79 -20.51
CA TYR A 299 32.07 9.24 -20.01
C TYR A 299 32.28 10.28 -18.91
N LYS A 300 31.78 11.49 -19.13
CA LYS A 300 31.84 12.60 -18.19
C LYS A 300 30.46 12.87 -17.61
N LEU A 301 30.30 12.73 -16.30
CA LEU A 301 29.06 13.07 -15.60
C LEU A 301 29.19 14.42 -14.90
N ILE A 302 28.27 15.34 -15.18
CA ILE A 302 28.02 16.49 -14.32
C ILE A 302 26.72 16.17 -13.61
N PHE A 303 26.74 15.92 -12.30
CA PHE A 303 25.54 15.58 -11.54
C PHE A 303 25.02 16.81 -10.78
N PRO A 304 24.03 17.55 -11.32
CA PRO A 304 23.48 18.71 -10.64
C PRO A 304 22.47 18.29 -9.55
N MET A 305 22.62 18.84 -8.34
CA MET A 305 21.73 18.62 -7.18
C MET A 305 21.51 19.92 -6.41
N ARG A 306 21.12 20.95 -7.14
CA ARG A 306 20.96 22.33 -6.66
C ARG A 306 19.56 22.87 -6.92
N SER A 307 18.66 22.08 -7.52
CA SER A 307 17.30 22.54 -7.75
C SER A 307 16.58 22.81 -6.44
N ARG A 308 15.68 23.79 -6.50
CA ARG A 308 14.77 24.16 -5.41
C ARG A 308 13.34 24.09 -5.91
N LEU A 309 12.47 23.42 -5.16
CA LEU A 309 11.03 23.44 -5.38
C LEU A 309 10.40 24.28 -4.26
N ARG A 310 9.61 25.29 -4.62
CA ARG A 310 8.94 26.18 -3.66
C ARG A 310 7.48 26.31 -4.00
N GLY A 311 6.63 26.40 -2.99
CA GLY A 311 5.21 26.61 -3.16
C GLY A 311 4.58 27.28 -1.96
N GLN A 312 3.33 27.70 -2.15
CA GLN A 312 2.51 28.28 -1.10
C GLN A 312 1.12 27.66 -1.15
N ALA A 313 0.62 27.26 0.00
CA ALA A 313 -0.69 26.64 0.15
C ALA A 313 -1.65 27.60 0.85
N LEU A 314 -2.83 27.84 0.28
CA LEU A 314 -3.90 28.57 0.96
C LEU A 314 -4.80 27.60 1.71
N ALA A 315 -5.38 28.07 2.81
CA ALA A 315 -6.27 27.28 3.67
C ALA A 315 -5.67 25.94 4.14
N ALA A 316 -4.35 25.90 4.34
CA ALA A 316 -3.68 24.75 4.90
C ALA A 316 -4.09 24.56 6.37
N PRO A 317 -4.56 23.36 6.77
CA PRO A 317 -4.77 23.07 8.17
C PRO A 317 -3.43 23.12 8.92
N GLU A 318 -3.49 23.47 10.21
CA GLU A 318 -2.31 23.48 11.08
C GLU A 318 -1.64 22.10 11.09
N GLY A 319 -0.31 22.08 10.99
CA GLY A 319 0.47 20.83 10.98
C GLY A 319 0.46 20.07 9.65
N LEU A 320 -0.06 20.64 8.56
CA LEU A 320 0.05 20.01 7.24
C LEU A 320 1.52 19.87 6.80
N ILE A 321 1.83 18.73 6.18
CA ILE A 321 3.16 18.39 5.65
C ILE A 321 3.06 18.26 4.14
N ALA A 322 3.99 18.90 3.42
CA ALA A 322 4.25 18.65 2.02
C ALA A 322 5.12 17.40 1.88
N VAL A 323 4.74 16.47 1.00
CA VAL A 323 5.48 15.23 0.73
C VAL A 323 5.94 15.24 -0.72
N LEU A 324 7.25 15.21 -0.95
CA LEU A 324 7.85 15.15 -2.28
C LEU A 324 8.36 13.74 -2.57
N HIS A 325 7.83 13.14 -3.63
CA HIS A 325 8.25 11.84 -4.14
C HIS A 325 9.29 12.03 -5.25
N ALA A 326 10.44 11.40 -5.06
CA ALA A 326 11.50 11.39 -6.06
C ALA A 326 11.20 10.44 -7.23
N PRO A 327 11.88 10.62 -8.38
CA PRO A 327 11.91 9.64 -9.44
C PRO A 327 12.24 8.22 -8.96
N PRO A 328 11.71 7.17 -9.63
CA PRO A 328 11.95 5.77 -9.27
C PRO A 328 13.42 5.38 -9.11
N ALA A 329 14.33 6.02 -9.87
CA ALA A 329 15.77 5.77 -9.79
C ALA A 329 16.37 6.01 -8.40
N TRP A 330 15.76 6.88 -7.58
CA TRP A 330 16.21 7.14 -6.22
C TRP A 330 15.26 6.62 -5.15
N GLY A 331 13.96 6.51 -5.43
CA GLY A 331 12.99 5.83 -4.59
C GLY A 331 12.79 6.42 -3.18
N TRP A 332 13.24 7.65 -2.92
CA TRP A 332 13.06 8.33 -1.64
C TRP A 332 11.89 9.30 -1.65
N THR A 333 11.37 9.59 -0.47
CA THR A 333 10.41 10.66 -0.21
C THR A 333 11.01 11.68 0.74
N ARG A 334 10.78 12.98 0.51
CA ARG A 334 11.11 14.04 1.45
C ARG A 334 9.84 14.68 1.98
N GLN A 335 9.90 15.15 3.21
CA GLN A 335 8.78 15.81 3.87
C GLN A 335 9.24 17.13 4.43
N THR A 336 8.40 18.15 4.31
CA THR A 336 8.61 19.42 5.02
C THR A 336 7.27 19.88 5.60
N PRO A 337 7.21 20.32 6.87
CA PRO A 337 6.04 21.03 7.36
C PRO A 337 5.86 22.32 6.56
N LEU A 338 4.63 22.82 6.54
CA LEU A 338 4.32 24.15 6.04
C LEU A 338 4.57 25.19 7.13
N ASP A 339 5.10 26.33 6.73
CA ASP A 339 5.20 27.52 7.59
C ASP A 339 3.79 28.10 7.89
N PRO A 340 3.61 28.98 8.89
CA PRO A 340 2.30 29.55 9.24
C PRO A 340 1.53 30.23 8.09
N ASP A 341 2.26 30.77 7.10
CA ASP A 341 1.69 31.38 5.89
C ASP A 341 1.45 30.37 4.75
N GLY A 342 1.54 29.07 5.06
CA GLY A 342 1.36 27.96 4.12
C GLY A 342 2.53 27.74 3.16
N GLY A 343 3.69 28.38 3.39
CA GLY A 343 4.88 28.24 2.57
C GLY A 343 5.59 26.90 2.78
N PHE A 344 6.18 26.33 1.72
CA PHE A 344 7.04 25.16 1.82
C PHE A 344 8.16 25.19 0.76
N ALA A 345 9.28 24.54 1.06
CA ALA A 345 10.41 24.45 0.15
C ALA A 345 11.15 23.11 0.28
N PHE A 346 11.60 22.58 -0.86
CA PHE A 346 12.55 21.47 -0.95
C PHE A 346 13.80 21.95 -1.68
N GLU A 347 14.98 21.70 -1.11
CA GLU A 347 16.25 22.12 -1.69
C GLU A 347 17.19 20.94 -1.92
N GLY A 348 18.25 21.17 -2.71
CA GLY A 348 19.24 20.14 -3.01
C GLY A 348 18.60 18.97 -3.76
N LEU A 349 17.78 19.29 -4.75
CA LEU A 349 17.08 18.32 -5.58
C LEU A 349 17.89 18.03 -6.85
N PRO A 350 18.14 16.76 -7.16
CA PRO A 350 18.68 16.36 -8.47
C PRO A 350 17.74 16.66 -9.65
N ALA A 351 18.25 16.47 -10.87
CA ALA A 351 17.46 16.60 -12.09
C ALA A 351 16.49 15.43 -12.29
N GLY A 352 15.18 15.67 -12.37
CA GLY A 352 14.19 14.62 -12.59
C GLY A 352 12.76 15.13 -12.59
N SER A 353 11.80 14.22 -12.80
CA SER A 353 10.36 14.49 -12.70
C SER A 353 9.86 14.06 -11.32
N TYR A 354 9.38 15.03 -10.54
CA TYR A 354 8.92 14.82 -9.16
C TYR A 354 7.41 14.84 -9.07
N ARG A 355 6.88 14.20 -8.02
CA ARG A 355 5.47 14.30 -7.63
C ARG A 355 5.37 14.90 -6.24
N LEU A 356 4.61 15.98 -6.09
CA LEU A 356 4.30 16.58 -4.80
C LEU A 356 2.92 16.15 -4.33
N GLU A 357 2.81 15.75 -3.07
CA GLU A 357 1.56 15.52 -2.36
C GLU A 357 1.40 16.57 -1.27
N LEU A 358 0.22 17.19 -1.23
CA LEU A 358 -0.12 18.23 -0.28
C LEU A 358 -1.60 18.08 0.12
N GLY A 359 -1.84 17.54 1.31
CA GLY A 359 -3.19 17.17 1.74
C GLY A 359 -3.77 16.09 0.84
N SER A 360 -4.92 16.35 0.23
CA SER A 360 -5.55 15.45 -0.75
C SER A 360 -5.18 15.77 -2.21
N GLN A 361 -4.33 16.76 -2.45
CA GLN A 361 -3.91 17.14 -3.80
C GLN A 361 -2.58 16.48 -4.16
N THR A 362 -2.46 16.08 -5.42
CA THR A 362 -1.23 15.51 -5.98
C THR A 362 -0.87 16.29 -7.24
N LEU A 363 0.35 16.82 -7.28
CA LEU A 363 0.92 17.52 -8.41
C LEU A 363 2.00 16.63 -9.03
N PRO A 364 1.73 15.94 -10.14
CA PRO A 364 2.72 15.14 -10.85
C PRO A 364 3.59 16.02 -11.76
N ASP A 365 4.61 15.39 -12.37
CA ASP A 365 5.39 15.93 -13.49
C ASP A 365 6.09 17.27 -13.22
N LEU A 366 6.54 17.46 -11.98
CA LEU A 366 7.34 18.62 -11.59
C LEU A 366 8.77 18.44 -12.09
N GLU A 367 9.06 18.94 -13.29
CA GLU A 367 10.38 18.83 -13.90
C GLU A 367 11.42 19.76 -13.26
N LEU A 368 12.51 19.17 -12.78
CA LEU A 368 13.70 19.85 -12.30
C LEU A 368 14.90 19.46 -13.15
N ASN A 369 15.75 20.43 -13.50
CA ASN A 369 16.97 20.19 -14.27
C ASN A 369 18.22 20.00 -13.39
N GLY A 370 18.05 20.03 -12.06
CA GLY A 370 19.11 19.92 -11.06
C GLY A 370 19.79 21.25 -10.71
N GLU A 371 19.47 22.36 -11.39
CA GLU A 371 20.00 23.70 -11.12
C GLU A 371 18.89 24.77 -10.93
N ASN A 372 17.68 24.53 -11.42
CA ASN A 372 16.58 25.50 -11.45
C ASN A 372 15.86 25.68 -10.11
N THR A 373 15.23 26.83 -9.94
CA THR A 373 14.19 27.02 -8.92
C THR A 373 12.83 26.93 -9.58
N LEU A 374 12.02 25.93 -9.21
CA LEU A 374 10.64 25.79 -9.63
C LEU A 374 9.74 26.41 -8.54
N GLN A 375 9.18 27.58 -8.86
CA GLN A 375 8.15 28.21 -8.04
C GLN A 375 6.78 27.74 -8.54
N LEU A 376 6.07 27.01 -7.70
CA LEU A 376 4.69 26.61 -7.95
C LEU A 376 3.78 27.82 -7.83
N ALA A 377 2.71 27.82 -8.64
CA ALA A 377 1.57 28.69 -8.40
C ALA A 377 0.96 28.36 -7.03
N THR A 378 0.30 29.36 -6.42
CA THR A 378 -0.35 29.19 -5.14
C THR A 378 -1.39 28.05 -5.21
N ILE A 379 -1.28 27.10 -4.30
CA ILE A 379 -2.11 25.90 -4.23
C ILE A 379 -3.25 26.18 -3.26
N ASP A 380 -4.47 26.36 -3.76
CA ASP A 380 -5.63 26.52 -2.91
C ASP A 380 -6.09 25.14 -2.39
N LEU A 381 -5.86 24.84 -1.11
CA LEU A 381 -6.33 23.59 -0.51
C LEU A 381 -7.83 23.62 -0.15
N ALA A 382 -8.47 24.79 -0.23
CA ALA A 382 -9.92 24.88 -0.25
C ALA A 382 -10.50 24.55 -1.63
N GLN A 383 -9.74 24.64 -2.73
CA GLN A 383 -10.13 23.97 -3.97
C GLN A 383 -10.15 22.47 -3.70
N GLY A 384 -11.31 21.87 -3.95
CA GLY A 384 -11.59 20.50 -3.57
C GLY A 384 -12.54 20.38 -2.39
N ARG A 385 -12.81 21.45 -1.61
CA ARG A 385 -13.75 21.48 -0.46
C ARG A 385 -14.83 22.56 -0.61
N ARG A 386 -15.34 22.79 -1.82
CA ARG A 386 -16.45 23.74 -2.06
C ARG A 386 -17.75 23.05 -2.46
N SER A 387 -17.76 21.72 -2.52
CA SER A 387 -18.99 21.03 -2.90
C SER A 387 -20.05 21.18 -1.82
N MET A 388 -21.29 21.15 -2.26
CA MET A 388 -22.45 21.19 -1.39
C MET A 388 -23.45 20.09 -1.78
N VAL A 389 -24.03 19.47 -0.76
CA VAL A 389 -25.24 18.65 -0.91
C VAL A 389 -26.36 19.33 -0.12
N HIS A 390 -27.45 19.67 -0.78
CA HIS A 390 -28.63 20.22 -0.13
C HIS A 390 -29.90 19.66 -0.77
N GLY A 391 -31.04 19.85 -0.13
CA GLY A 391 -32.32 19.37 -0.66
C GLY A 391 -33.43 19.59 0.34
N ARG A 392 -34.62 19.10 -0.01
CA ARG A 392 -35.81 19.14 0.83
C ARG A 392 -36.30 17.73 1.14
N VAL A 393 -36.71 17.51 2.38
CA VAL A 393 -37.42 16.31 2.81
C VAL A 393 -38.91 16.63 2.88
N ALA A 394 -39.71 15.93 2.08
CA ALA A 394 -41.17 16.13 2.02
C ALA A 394 -41.89 14.79 1.78
N ASP A 395 -43.13 14.67 2.23
CA ASP A 395 -43.96 13.48 1.98
C ASP A 395 -44.54 13.45 0.55
N ALA A 396 -45.32 12.42 0.24
CA ALA A 396 -45.98 12.27 -1.07
C ALA A 396 -47.01 13.37 -1.38
N GLY A 397 -47.51 14.06 -0.36
CA GLY A 397 -48.38 15.24 -0.50
C GLY A 397 -47.62 16.56 -0.66
N GLY A 398 -46.29 16.53 -0.61
CA GLY A 398 -45.43 17.70 -0.67
C GLY A 398 -45.32 18.47 0.65
N ALA A 399 -45.84 17.93 1.75
CA ALA A 399 -45.71 18.56 3.06
C ALA A 399 -44.26 18.39 3.59
N PRO A 400 -43.59 19.47 4.03
CA PRO A 400 -42.23 19.41 4.51
C PRO A 400 -42.11 18.63 5.81
N GLN A 401 -41.01 17.90 5.98
CA GLN A 401 -40.72 17.13 7.20
C GLN A 401 -39.58 17.81 7.98
N PRO A 402 -39.89 18.59 9.03
CA PRO A 402 -38.89 19.20 9.89
C PRO A 402 -38.31 18.20 10.89
N ASP A 403 -37.16 18.55 11.46
CA ASP A 403 -36.47 17.79 12.52
C ASP A 403 -36.06 16.34 12.16
N VAL A 404 -35.95 16.03 10.86
CA VAL A 404 -35.39 14.78 10.37
C VAL A 404 -33.87 14.85 10.44
N LEU A 405 -33.24 13.91 11.15
CA LEU A 405 -31.77 13.79 11.18
C LEU A 405 -31.26 13.20 9.86
N MET A 406 -30.57 14.04 9.09
CA MET A 406 -29.85 13.69 7.87
C MET A 406 -28.39 13.40 8.20
N THR A 407 -27.85 12.32 7.63
CA THR A 407 -26.47 11.87 7.84
C THR A 407 -25.77 11.68 6.50
N LEU A 408 -24.60 12.28 6.34
CA LEU A 408 -23.75 12.11 5.16
C LEU A 408 -22.56 11.22 5.50
N ARG A 409 -22.34 10.16 4.72
CA ARG A 409 -21.24 9.20 4.89
C ARG A 409 -20.35 9.14 3.66
N ARG A 410 -19.08 8.78 3.87
CA ARG A 410 -18.09 8.45 2.83
C ARG A 410 -17.39 7.16 3.22
N LEU A 411 -17.47 6.13 2.35
CA LEU A 411 -16.90 4.81 2.61
C LEU A 411 -17.37 4.23 3.97
N GLY A 412 -18.64 4.45 4.33
CA GLY A 412 -19.22 4.01 5.61
C GLY A 412 -18.89 4.91 6.82
N VAL A 413 -17.92 5.83 6.71
CA VAL A 413 -17.53 6.74 7.78
C VAL A 413 -18.46 7.96 7.80
N LEU A 414 -18.88 8.38 8.99
CA LEU A 414 -19.67 9.60 9.19
C LEU A 414 -18.86 10.83 8.80
N VAL A 415 -19.40 11.66 7.90
CA VAL A 415 -18.79 12.93 7.47
C VAL A 415 -19.45 14.11 8.17
N ALA A 416 -20.78 14.16 8.17
CA ALA A 416 -21.55 15.24 8.76
C ALA A 416 -22.99 14.80 9.08
N GLN A 417 -23.65 15.50 10.00
CA GLN A 417 -25.08 15.35 10.28
C GLN A 417 -25.75 16.72 10.39
N THR A 418 -27.02 16.80 10.01
CA THR A 418 -27.84 17.99 10.19
C THR A 418 -29.31 17.60 10.36
N ARG A 419 -30.13 18.46 10.96
CA ARG A 419 -31.58 18.26 11.05
C ARG A 419 -32.28 19.14 10.03
N THR A 420 -33.35 18.63 9.41
CA THR A 420 -34.15 19.43 8.47
C THR A 420 -34.81 20.61 9.17
N ALA A 421 -34.84 21.76 8.51
CA ALA A 421 -35.49 22.97 8.99
C ALA A 421 -37.03 22.88 8.90
N ALA A 422 -37.73 23.91 9.39
CA ALA A 422 -39.20 23.99 9.38
C ALA A 422 -39.82 23.83 7.98
N ASP A 423 -39.09 24.23 6.94
CA ASP A 423 -39.48 24.09 5.54
C ASP A 423 -39.07 22.73 4.93
N GLY A 424 -38.49 21.82 5.71
CA GLY A 424 -37.97 20.53 5.28
C GLY A 424 -36.57 20.60 4.64
N GLY A 425 -35.96 21.78 4.55
CA GLY A 425 -34.65 21.96 3.92
C GLY A 425 -33.49 21.43 4.77
N TYR A 426 -32.46 20.89 4.11
CA TYR A 426 -31.19 20.53 4.75
C TYR A 426 -30.00 20.92 3.86
N ARG A 427 -28.81 21.10 4.46
CA ARG A 427 -27.60 21.52 3.75
C ARG A 427 -26.32 20.97 4.40
N PHE A 428 -25.42 20.45 3.57
CA PHE A 428 -24.05 20.07 3.89
C PHE A 428 -23.11 20.85 2.95
N ALA A 429 -22.23 21.68 3.51
CA ALA A 429 -21.31 22.52 2.73
C ALA A 429 -19.85 22.16 3.02
N ASN A 430 -18.94 22.75 2.23
CA ASN A 430 -17.50 22.59 2.35
C ASN A 430 -17.02 21.13 2.17
N LEU A 431 -17.70 20.39 1.29
CA LEU A 431 -17.46 18.96 1.13
C LEU A 431 -16.30 18.68 0.16
N PRO A 432 -15.34 17.81 0.55
CA PRO A 432 -14.29 17.32 -0.32
C PRO A 432 -14.81 16.66 -1.60
N ALA A 433 -13.96 16.57 -2.64
CA ALA A 433 -14.18 15.65 -3.74
C ALA A 433 -14.24 14.20 -3.22
N GLY A 434 -15.18 13.41 -3.73
CA GLY A 434 -15.40 12.04 -3.30
C GLY A 434 -16.82 11.53 -3.59
N VAL A 435 -17.05 10.26 -3.29
CA VAL A 435 -18.36 9.61 -3.43
C VAL A 435 -19.00 9.48 -2.04
N TYR A 436 -20.22 9.98 -1.92
CA TYR A 436 -20.95 10.05 -0.66
C TYR A 436 -22.26 9.26 -0.71
N ALA A 437 -22.71 8.84 0.46
CA ALA A 437 -24.05 8.31 0.71
C ALA A 437 -24.79 9.22 1.68
N LEU A 438 -26.06 9.46 1.42
CA LEU A 438 -26.96 10.25 2.23
C LEU A 438 -27.97 9.31 2.89
N GLU A 439 -28.11 9.45 4.20
CA GLU A 439 -29.04 8.69 5.04
C GLU A 439 -30.02 9.65 5.71
N ALA A 440 -31.25 9.20 5.89
CA ALA A 440 -32.24 9.88 6.71
C ALA A 440 -32.64 8.96 7.88
N ALA A 441 -32.83 9.54 9.07
CA ALA A 441 -33.29 8.80 10.22
C ALA A 441 -34.57 8.01 9.91
N SER A 442 -34.64 6.77 10.40
CA SER A 442 -35.76 5.83 10.19
C SER A 442 -35.96 5.31 8.75
N MET A 443 -35.26 5.86 7.74
CA MET A 443 -35.33 5.38 6.35
C MET A 443 -34.02 4.72 5.86
N GLY A 444 -32.90 4.92 6.56
CA GLY A 444 -31.60 4.41 6.13
C GLY A 444 -31.03 5.21 4.96
N GLU A 445 -30.27 4.56 4.08
CA GLU A 445 -29.70 5.20 2.89
C GLU A 445 -30.79 5.63 1.91
N VAL A 446 -30.91 6.93 1.69
CA VAL A 446 -31.90 7.54 0.78
C VAL A 446 -31.29 7.90 -0.58
N ALA A 447 -29.96 8.06 -0.66
CA ALA A 447 -29.24 8.23 -1.90
C ALA A 447 -27.77 7.78 -1.77
N GLY A 448 -27.32 6.92 -2.67
CA GLY A 448 -25.93 6.48 -2.77
C GLY A 448 -25.22 7.05 -3.98
N GLY A 449 -23.89 6.92 -4.03
CA GLY A 449 -23.10 7.24 -5.23
C GLY A 449 -23.03 8.74 -5.57
N ILE A 450 -23.24 9.62 -4.60
CA ILE A 450 -23.20 11.08 -4.83
C ILE A 450 -21.74 11.48 -5.09
N ALA A 451 -21.38 11.61 -6.37
CA ALA A 451 -20.05 12.03 -6.79
C ALA A 451 -19.89 13.55 -6.71
N LEU A 452 -18.97 13.99 -5.87
CA LEU A 452 -18.57 15.38 -5.73
C LEU A 452 -17.17 15.58 -6.30
N ASP A 453 -16.96 16.63 -7.07
CA ASP A 453 -15.67 17.00 -7.68
C ASP A 453 -14.89 18.01 -6.82
N GLY A 454 -15.45 18.40 -5.67
CA GLY A 454 -14.85 19.39 -4.79
C GLY A 454 -15.27 20.83 -5.08
N GLN A 455 -16.11 21.06 -6.09
CA GLN A 455 -16.65 22.38 -6.48
C GLN A 455 -18.15 22.39 -6.84
N CYS A 456 -18.79 21.22 -7.00
CA CYS A 456 -20.15 21.12 -7.48
C CYS A 456 -21.24 21.23 -6.40
N GLU A 457 -22.42 21.67 -6.80
CA GLU A 457 -23.63 21.69 -6.00
C GLU A 457 -24.55 20.56 -6.43
N GLN A 458 -25.01 19.75 -5.47
CA GLN A 458 -25.92 18.64 -5.70
C GLN A 458 -27.21 18.83 -4.91
N VAL A 459 -28.32 18.90 -5.63
CA VAL A 459 -29.67 18.87 -5.07
C VAL A 459 -30.10 17.42 -4.89
N ARG A 460 -30.53 17.05 -3.69
CA ARG A 460 -31.04 15.71 -3.36
C ARG A 460 -32.33 15.81 -2.55
N ASP A 461 -33.45 15.95 -3.23
CA ASP A 461 -34.73 15.90 -2.54
C ASP A 461 -35.05 14.47 -2.10
N VAL A 462 -35.63 14.35 -0.91
CA VAL A 462 -35.94 13.06 -0.28
C VAL A 462 -37.44 12.97 -0.11
N LEU A 463 -38.04 11.97 -0.76
CA LEU A 463 -39.42 11.59 -0.53
C LEU A 463 -39.50 10.84 0.80
N TRP A 464 -40.05 11.51 1.81
CA TRP A 464 -40.36 10.91 3.10
C TRP A 464 -41.50 9.91 2.93
N ARG A 465 -41.14 8.63 2.87
CA ARG A 465 -42.11 7.55 2.87
C ARG A 465 -42.54 7.33 4.30
N THR A 466 -43.57 8.07 4.73
CA THR A 466 -44.29 7.75 5.95
C THR A 466 -44.75 6.30 5.82
N VAL A 467 -44.23 5.39 6.66
CA VAL A 467 -45.05 4.25 7.09
C VAL A 467 -46.32 4.90 7.59
N GLY A 468 -47.46 4.53 6.99
CA GLY A 468 -48.71 5.30 7.01
C GLY A 468 -49.12 5.85 8.37
N PRO A 469 -50.03 6.83 8.38
CA PRO A 469 -50.40 7.50 9.60
C PRO A 469 -51.12 6.51 10.55
N ARG A 470 -50.89 6.71 11.85
CA ARG A 470 -50.82 5.66 12.87
C ARG A 470 -52.19 5.38 13.48
N GLY A 471 -52.84 4.28 13.07
CA GLY A 471 -54.13 3.85 13.60
C GLY A 471 -54.07 3.39 15.06
N ILE A 472 -55.23 3.36 15.72
CA ILE A 472 -55.40 2.92 17.12
C ILE A 472 -56.44 1.79 17.14
N ILE A 473 -56.11 0.66 17.77
CA ILE A 473 -57.07 -0.36 18.17
C ILE A 473 -57.21 -0.30 19.69
N GLN A 474 -58.42 -0.06 20.19
CA GLN A 474 -58.73 -0.04 21.61
C GLN A 474 -60.02 -0.78 21.89
N GLY A 475 -60.29 -1.13 23.14
CA GLY A 475 -61.52 -1.82 23.52
C GLY A 475 -61.48 -2.30 24.94
N ARG A 476 -62.43 -3.16 25.32
CA ARG A 476 -62.50 -3.80 26.63
C ARG A 476 -62.48 -5.31 26.50
N VAL A 477 -61.89 -5.99 27.48
CA VAL A 477 -62.07 -7.43 27.68
C VAL A 477 -63.25 -7.64 28.63
N LEU A 478 -64.25 -8.39 28.17
CA LEU A 478 -65.48 -8.69 28.91
C LEU A 478 -65.63 -10.21 29.08
N SER A 479 -66.22 -10.66 30.18
CA SER A 479 -66.66 -12.04 30.33
C SER A 479 -67.95 -12.32 29.54
N ALA A 480 -68.34 -13.60 29.43
CA ALA A 480 -69.54 -14.01 28.71
C ALA A 480 -70.86 -13.41 29.26
N ASP A 481 -70.87 -13.01 30.54
CA ASP A 481 -71.97 -12.31 31.22
C ASP A 481 -71.84 -10.77 31.17
N GLY A 482 -70.83 -10.25 30.48
CA GLY A 482 -70.64 -8.82 30.21
C GLY A 482 -69.86 -8.05 31.28
N ALA A 483 -69.31 -8.72 32.29
CA ALA A 483 -68.48 -8.07 33.30
C ALA A 483 -67.07 -7.78 32.78
N ALA A 484 -66.55 -6.58 33.06
CA ALA A 484 -65.22 -6.18 32.65
C ALA A 484 -64.12 -7.00 33.35
N GLN A 485 -63.10 -7.40 32.60
CA GLN A 485 -62.01 -8.25 33.07
C GLN A 485 -60.70 -7.46 33.14
N ALA A 486 -60.21 -7.25 34.36
CA ALA A 486 -58.95 -6.57 34.63
C ALA A 486 -57.74 -7.52 34.51
N ASP A 487 -56.53 -6.95 34.39
CA ASP A 487 -55.24 -7.66 34.40
C ASP A 487 -55.08 -8.78 33.35
N CYS A 488 -55.92 -8.82 32.33
CA CYS A 488 -55.82 -9.73 31.19
C CYS A 488 -54.70 -9.29 30.25
N SER A 489 -53.82 -10.24 29.86
CA SER A 489 -52.78 -10.00 28.85
C SER A 489 -53.39 -10.07 27.44
N VAL A 490 -53.64 -8.94 26.81
CA VAL A 490 -54.13 -8.85 25.43
C VAL A 490 -52.96 -8.84 24.47
N ARG A 491 -52.99 -9.68 23.45
CA ARG A 491 -52.01 -9.74 22.37
C ARG A 491 -52.64 -9.29 21.07
N LEU A 492 -51.93 -8.44 20.34
CA LEU A 492 -52.26 -8.03 18.98
C LEU A 492 -51.38 -8.81 18.00
N LEU A 493 -52.01 -9.46 17.03
CA LEU A 493 -51.33 -10.26 16.03
C LEU A 493 -51.60 -9.72 14.63
N ARG A 494 -50.59 -9.87 13.76
CA ARG A 494 -50.68 -9.63 12.31
C ARG A 494 -50.01 -10.80 11.59
N ASP A 495 -50.69 -11.38 10.60
CA ASP A 495 -50.22 -12.56 9.85
C ASP A 495 -49.80 -13.74 10.77
N GLY A 496 -50.47 -13.88 11.92
CA GLY A 496 -50.19 -14.91 12.93
C GLY A 496 -49.00 -14.61 13.86
N VAL A 497 -48.31 -13.48 13.69
CA VAL A 497 -47.18 -13.05 14.53
C VAL A 497 -47.64 -11.98 15.54
N GLU A 498 -47.24 -12.13 16.79
CA GLU A 498 -47.49 -11.13 17.85
C GLU A 498 -46.69 -9.85 17.56
N THR A 499 -47.41 -8.74 17.33
CA THR A 499 -46.81 -7.42 17.05
C THR A 499 -46.81 -6.51 18.28
N ALA A 500 -47.74 -6.72 19.21
CA ALA A 500 -47.81 -5.98 20.46
C ALA A 500 -48.56 -6.76 21.56
N ARG A 501 -48.30 -6.41 22.83
CA ARG A 501 -48.98 -6.96 24.01
C ARG A 501 -49.27 -5.85 25.01
N GLY A 502 -50.44 -5.90 25.64
CA GLY A 502 -50.88 -4.96 26.66
C GLY A 502 -51.63 -5.67 27.78
N GLN A 503 -51.75 -5.02 28.93
CA GLN A 503 -52.59 -5.49 30.04
C GLN A 503 -53.84 -4.62 30.12
N THR A 504 -54.99 -5.23 30.41
CA THR A 504 -56.24 -4.50 30.63
C THR A 504 -56.23 -3.75 31.96
N ALA A 505 -56.76 -2.54 31.98
CA ALA A 505 -56.99 -1.77 33.20
C ALA A 505 -58.14 -2.36 34.06
N ALA A 506 -58.38 -1.76 35.24
CA ALA A 506 -59.43 -2.19 36.18
C ALA A 506 -60.85 -2.18 35.59
N ASP A 507 -61.12 -1.37 34.56
CA ASP A 507 -62.39 -1.32 33.83
C ASP A 507 -62.39 -2.21 32.57
N GLY A 508 -61.39 -3.08 32.43
CA GLY A 508 -61.19 -3.99 31.32
C GLY A 508 -60.60 -3.36 30.06
N ALA A 509 -60.27 -2.06 30.07
CA ALA A 509 -59.82 -1.36 28.86
C ALA A 509 -58.38 -1.71 28.44
N PHE A 510 -58.16 -1.82 27.12
CA PHE A 510 -56.84 -1.93 26.48
C PHE A 510 -56.72 -0.97 25.30
N ARG A 511 -55.48 -0.63 24.91
CA ARG A 511 -55.20 0.24 23.76
C ARG A 511 -53.84 -0.08 23.12
N PHE A 512 -53.84 -0.20 21.79
CA PHE A 512 -52.67 -0.28 20.93
C PHE A 512 -52.71 0.90 19.95
N GLY A 513 -51.71 1.78 20.03
CA GLY A 513 -51.54 2.87 19.08
C GLY A 513 -50.41 2.58 18.10
N GLU A 514 -50.22 3.50 17.15
CA GLU A 514 -49.08 3.46 16.24
C GLU A 514 -49.09 2.32 15.22
N LEU A 515 -50.29 1.83 14.89
CA LEU A 515 -50.45 0.67 14.03
C LEU A 515 -50.57 1.09 12.54
N PRO A 516 -49.80 0.47 11.64
CA PRO A 516 -50.03 0.62 10.20
C PRO A 516 -51.41 0.08 9.80
N ALA A 517 -52.00 0.58 8.70
CA ALA A 517 -53.18 -0.05 8.14
C ALA A 517 -52.92 -1.53 7.80
N GLY A 518 -53.97 -2.34 7.95
CA GLY A 518 -53.91 -3.78 7.73
C GLY A 518 -54.93 -4.56 8.53
N VAL A 519 -54.81 -5.89 8.44
CA VAL A 519 -55.69 -6.84 9.11
C VAL A 519 -55.02 -7.35 10.37
N TYR A 520 -55.75 -7.28 11.49
CA TYR A 520 -55.25 -7.66 12.81
C TYR A 520 -56.14 -8.73 13.46
N ALA A 521 -55.59 -9.38 14.49
CA ALA A 521 -56.33 -10.26 15.37
C ALA A 521 -55.97 -9.97 16.84
N LEU A 522 -56.91 -10.20 17.75
CA LEU A 522 -56.74 -10.04 19.20
C LEU A 522 -56.87 -11.39 19.90
N ALA A 523 -55.90 -11.70 20.76
CA ALA A 523 -55.91 -12.85 21.66
C ALA A 523 -55.80 -12.41 23.12
N VAL A 524 -56.31 -13.21 24.05
CA VAL A 524 -56.14 -12.98 25.50
C VAL A 524 -55.37 -14.15 26.11
N GLY A 525 -54.32 -13.84 26.88
CA GLY A 525 -53.35 -14.81 27.37
C GLY A 525 -52.62 -15.52 26.23
N ASP A 526 -52.31 -16.80 26.44
CA ASP A 526 -51.62 -17.65 25.45
C ASP A 526 -52.60 -18.42 24.54
N ALA A 527 -53.90 -18.15 24.66
CA ALA A 527 -54.92 -18.78 23.83
C ALA A 527 -54.85 -18.33 22.35
N ALA A 528 -55.57 -19.05 21.49
CA ALA A 528 -55.79 -18.66 20.10
C ALA A 528 -56.54 -17.31 20.02
N PRO A 529 -56.42 -16.56 18.91
CA PRO A 529 -57.13 -15.30 18.73
C PRO A 529 -58.64 -15.47 18.87
N LEU A 530 -59.25 -14.62 19.70
CA LEU A 530 -60.70 -14.59 19.95
C LEU A 530 -61.43 -13.69 18.96
N VAL A 531 -60.75 -12.65 18.45
CA VAL A 531 -61.26 -11.76 17.40
C VAL A 531 -60.25 -11.75 16.27
N THR A 532 -60.72 -12.00 15.05
CA THR A 532 -59.90 -12.03 13.83
C THR A 532 -60.49 -11.08 12.78
N ASP A 533 -59.77 -10.89 11.67
CA ASP A 533 -60.19 -10.03 10.55
C ASP A 533 -60.51 -8.57 10.92
N ILE A 534 -59.78 -8.03 11.90
CA ILE A 534 -59.91 -6.63 12.33
C ILE A 534 -59.27 -5.73 11.25
N GLN A 535 -60.12 -5.12 10.42
CA GLN A 535 -59.68 -4.21 9.36
C GLN A 535 -59.39 -2.82 9.94
N LEU A 536 -58.10 -2.47 10.02
CA LEU A 536 -57.68 -1.13 10.42
C LEU A 536 -57.32 -0.31 9.17
N ALA A 537 -58.12 0.71 8.88
CA ALA A 537 -57.80 1.72 7.87
C ALA A 537 -56.77 2.72 8.40
N ASP A 538 -56.09 3.45 7.50
CA ASP A 538 -55.15 4.51 7.88
C ASP A 538 -55.85 5.56 8.77
N ASP A 539 -55.16 6.00 9.84
CA ASP A 539 -55.65 6.97 10.84
C ASP A 539 -56.97 6.64 11.56
N ALA A 540 -57.47 5.41 11.43
CA ALA A 540 -58.68 5.00 12.13
C ALA A 540 -58.39 4.75 13.62
N THR A 541 -59.29 5.22 14.48
CA THR A 541 -59.42 4.70 15.85
C THR A 541 -60.56 3.69 15.84
N LEU A 542 -60.22 2.41 15.97
CA LEU A 542 -61.18 1.32 16.01
C LEU A 542 -61.41 0.90 17.46
N VAL A 543 -62.68 0.81 17.85
CA VAL A 543 -63.08 0.23 19.14
C VAL A 543 -63.53 -1.21 18.89
N GLN A 544 -62.81 -2.18 19.45
CA GLN A 544 -63.09 -3.60 19.32
C GLN A 544 -62.98 -4.28 20.67
N ASP A 545 -64.13 -4.63 21.26
CA ASP A 545 -64.18 -5.39 22.50
C ASP A 545 -63.88 -6.87 22.24
N VAL A 546 -63.32 -7.54 23.25
CA VAL A 546 -63.03 -8.98 23.26
C VAL A 546 -63.89 -9.63 24.33
N ILE A 547 -64.76 -10.57 23.92
CA ILE A 547 -65.60 -11.34 24.85
C ILE A 547 -64.91 -12.67 25.11
N LEU A 548 -64.56 -12.94 26.37
CA LEU A 548 -64.02 -14.22 26.79
C LEU A 548 -65.09 -15.31 26.68
N PRO A 549 -64.74 -16.52 26.20
CA PRO A 549 -65.66 -17.64 26.21
C PRO A 549 -66.11 -17.94 27.66
N PRO A 550 -67.35 -18.42 27.86
CA PRO A 550 -67.81 -18.80 29.18
C PRO A 550 -66.88 -19.86 29.76
N GLU A 551 -66.44 -19.67 31.00
CA GLU A 551 -65.66 -20.70 31.69
C GLU A 551 -66.46 -22.01 31.73
N PRO A 552 -65.84 -23.16 31.43
CA PRO A 552 -66.52 -24.44 31.53
C PRO A 552 -66.98 -24.65 32.98
N ARG A 553 -68.30 -24.72 33.20
CA ARG A 553 -68.86 -25.01 34.54
C ARG A 553 -68.35 -26.36 35.02
N LYS A 554 -67.51 -26.32 36.05
CA LYS A 554 -67.02 -27.51 36.76
C LYS A 554 -68.12 -28.04 37.68
N LEU A 555 -68.36 -29.34 37.63
CA LEU A 555 -69.38 -30.00 38.45
C LEU A 555 -69.01 -30.04 39.93
N LEU A 556 -67.71 -29.93 40.24
CA LEU A 556 -67.18 -29.96 41.61
C LEU A 556 -66.44 -28.66 41.93
N GLY A 557 -66.62 -28.13 43.14
CA GLY A 557 -65.90 -26.94 43.60
C GLY A 557 -64.43 -27.24 43.91
N HIS A 558 -64.16 -28.30 44.67
CA HIS A 558 -62.83 -28.73 45.06
C HIS A 558 -62.78 -30.26 45.19
N TYR A 559 -61.75 -30.90 44.61
CA TYR A 559 -61.54 -32.35 44.69
C TYR A 559 -60.15 -32.68 45.26
N LEU A 560 -60.09 -33.54 46.27
CA LEU A 560 -58.84 -34.11 46.78
C LEU A 560 -58.57 -35.42 46.03
N LEU A 561 -57.50 -35.43 45.22
CA LEU A 561 -57.09 -36.61 44.47
C LEU A 561 -56.03 -37.37 45.27
N PHE A 562 -56.35 -38.61 45.61
CA PHE A 562 -55.44 -39.54 46.28
C PHE A 562 -54.88 -40.55 45.27
N ALA A 563 -53.66 -41.04 45.53
CA ALA A 563 -53.10 -42.13 44.75
C ALA A 563 -53.91 -43.42 44.98
N PRO A 564 -54.19 -44.22 43.94
CA PRO A 564 -54.89 -45.49 44.08
C PRO A 564 -54.06 -46.44 44.95
N PRO A 565 -54.67 -47.17 45.90
CA PRO A 565 -53.92 -48.07 46.78
C PRO A 565 -53.26 -49.19 45.96
N ALA A 566 -51.95 -49.40 46.15
CA ALA A 566 -51.21 -50.47 45.48
C ALA A 566 -51.84 -51.86 45.73
N ALA A 567 -52.00 -52.64 44.66
CA ALA A 567 -52.68 -53.95 44.68
C ALA A 567 -51.77 -55.14 45.04
N GLU A 568 -50.55 -54.90 45.53
CA GLU A 568 -49.55 -55.94 45.83
C GLU A 568 -49.73 -56.55 47.24
N PRO A 569 -49.65 -57.88 47.42
CA PRO A 569 -49.73 -58.51 48.72
C PRO A 569 -48.34 -58.57 49.39
N GLY A 570 -48.09 -57.73 50.39
CA GLY A 570 -46.83 -57.87 51.16
C GLY A 570 -46.50 -56.84 52.24
N GLU A 571 -46.49 -55.53 51.97
CA GLU A 571 -45.80 -54.60 52.88
C GLU A 571 -46.42 -53.20 52.98
N SER A 572 -47.05 -52.89 54.12
CA SER A 572 -47.30 -51.54 54.67
C SER A 572 -48.05 -50.41 53.90
N PRO A 573 -48.62 -50.52 52.68
CA PRO A 573 -49.13 -49.34 51.96
C PRO A 573 -50.55 -48.97 52.43
N ARG A 574 -51.21 -49.88 53.18
CA ARG A 574 -52.56 -49.67 53.73
C ARG A 574 -52.56 -48.78 54.98
N ALA A 575 -51.46 -48.72 55.74
CA ALA A 575 -51.41 -47.91 56.96
C ALA A 575 -51.23 -46.43 56.64
N GLU A 576 -50.33 -46.12 55.72
CA GLU A 576 -50.08 -44.76 55.24
C GLU A 576 -51.27 -44.21 54.45
N ALA A 577 -51.83 -44.97 53.50
CA ALA A 577 -53.05 -44.57 52.79
C ALA A 577 -54.24 -44.35 53.75
N ARG A 578 -54.38 -45.16 54.81
CA ARG A 578 -55.40 -44.96 55.85
C ARG A 578 -55.15 -43.73 56.69
N LEU A 579 -53.89 -43.44 57.03
CA LEU A 579 -53.52 -42.23 57.76
C LEU A 579 -53.82 -40.99 56.92
N ILE A 580 -53.43 -40.97 55.65
CA ILE A 580 -53.67 -39.86 54.71
C ILE A 580 -55.17 -39.61 54.53
N LEU A 581 -55.98 -40.66 54.35
CA LEU A 581 -57.43 -40.54 54.28
C LEU A 581 -58.05 -40.03 55.59
N ALA A 582 -57.54 -40.46 56.75
CA ALA A 582 -58.00 -39.97 58.05
C ALA A 582 -57.67 -38.49 58.27
N LEU A 583 -56.48 -38.05 57.87
CA LEU A 583 -56.06 -36.64 57.93
C LEU A 583 -56.91 -35.77 56.99
N ALA A 584 -57.12 -36.22 55.75
CA ALA A 584 -57.92 -35.50 54.77
C ALA A 584 -59.41 -35.46 55.10
N GLY A 585 -59.94 -36.47 55.82
CA GLY A 585 -61.36 -36.56 56.17
C GLY A 585 -61.88 -35.35 56.95
N ARG A 586 -61.07 -34.79 57.87
CA ARG A 586 -61.42 -33.57 58.61
C ARG A 586 -61.52 -32.35 57.69
N TYR A 587 -60.61 -32.23 56.73
CA TYR A 587 -60.62 -31.16 55.74
C TYR A 587 -61.85 -31.26 54.84
N ILE A 588 -62.05 -32.42 54.20
CA ILE A 588 -63.17 -32.73 53.30
C ILE A 588 -64.51 -32.38 53.96
N HIS A 589 -64.73 -32.79 55.21
CA HIS A 589 -65.98 -32.51 55.91
C HIS A 589 -66.19 -31.01 56.19
N ARG A 590 -65.13 -30.25 56.46
CA ARG A 590 -65.25 -28.82 56.82
C ARG A 590 -65.28 -27.90 55.61
N SER A 591 -64.55 -28.24 54.54
CA SER A 591 -64.48 -27.42 53.32
C SER A 591 -65.60 -27.73 52.32
N GLY A 592 -66.28 -28.88 52.48
CA GLY A 592 -67.24 -29.37 51.48
C GLY A 592 -66.57 -29.88 50.20
N ALA A 593 -65.24 -30.06 50.22
CA ALA A 593 -64.53 -30.67 49.11
C ALA A 593 -64.98 -32.12 48.91
N SER A 594 -64.93 -32.60 47.67
CA SER A 594 -65.05 -34.02 47.35
C SER A 594 -63.66 -34.67 47.39
N GLY A 595 -63.57 -35.98 47.57
CA GLY A 595 -62.28 -36.66 47.58
C GLY A 595 -62.37 -38.09 47.07
N GLY A 596 -61.35 -38.54 46.36
CA GLY A 596 -61.29 -39.89 45.80
C GLY A 596 -60.06 -40.12 44.94
N PHE A 597 -60.10 -41.19 44.14
CA PHE A 597 -58.95 -41.71 43.39
C PHE A 597 -59.07 -41.51 41.88
N SER A 598 -60.15 -40.86 41.42
CA SER A 598 -60.49 -40.73 40.00
C SER A 598 -59.95 -39.44 39.41
N VAL A 599 -58.98 -39.56 38.49
CA VAL A 599 -58.51 -38.41 37.69
C VAL A 599 -59.64 -37.84 36.83
N ALA A 600 -60.56 -38.68 36.36
CA ALA A 600 -61.71 -38.25 35.58
C ALA A 600 -62.64 -37.35 36.42
N ASP A 601 -62.93 -37.72 37.67
CA ASP A 601 -63.75 -36.88 38.56
C ASP A 601 -63.00 -35.61 38.96
N ALA A 602 -61.70 -35.73 39.25
CA ALA A 602 -60.84 -34.58 39.54
C ALA A 602 -60.84 -33.55 38.38
N SER A 603 -60.86 -34.02 37.12
CA SER A 603 -60.91 -33.13 35.93
C SER A 603 -62.20 -32.30 35.85
N GLN A 604 -63.26 -32.71 36.57
CA GLN A 604 -64.53 -31.99 36.66
C GLN A 604 -64.56 -30.97 37.81
N ALA A 605 -63.47 -30.77 38.55
CA ALA A 605 -63.37 -29.82 39.65
C ALA A 605 -62.74 -28.47 39.25
N ALA A 606 -63.16 -27.38 39.89
CA ALA A 606 -62.53 -26.06 39.71
C ALA A 606 -61.15 -25.98 40.37
N ALA A 607 -61.00 -26.61 41.55
CA ALA A 607 -59.72 -26.81 42.22
C ALA A 607 -59.47 -28.30 42.47
N VAL A 608 -58.22 -28.74 42.33
CA VAL A 608 -57.77 -30.10 42.68
C VAL A 608 -56.57 -30.01 43.61
N THR A 609 -56.67 -30.68 44.75
CA THR A 609 -55.51 -30.90 45.64
C THR A 609 -55.07 -32.34 45.51
N ILE A 610 -53.89 -32.56 44.92
CA ILE A 610 -53.25 -33.89 44.90
C ILE A 610 -52.61 -34.11 46.25
N VAL A 611 -52.95 -35.22 46.90
CA VAL A 611 -52.49 -35.54 48.25
C VAL A 611 -51.48 -36.67 48.20
N GLY A 612 -50.24 -36.38 48.60
CA GLY A 612 -49.12 -37.30 48.61
C GLY A 612 -48.31 -37.30 47.31
N ASP A 613 -47.17 -37.98 47.36
CA ASP A 613 -46.18 -37.99 46.28
C ASP A 613 -46.39 -39.12 45.25
N GLU A 614 -47.28 -40.07 45.56
CA GLU A 614 -47.50 -41.27 44.73
C GLU A 614 -48.27 -40.99 43.42
N THR A 615 -48.99 -39.86 43.30
CA THR A 615 -49.68 -39.52 42.04
C THR A 615 -48.67 -39.00 41.02
N PRO A 616 -48.56 -39.57 39.81
CA PRO A 616 -47.57 -39.14 38.81
C PRO A 616 -47.70 -37.66 38.43
N VAL A 617 -46.58 -36.98 38.18
CA VAL A 617 -46.55 -35.56 37.78
C VAL A 617 -47.34 -35.30 36.49
N ALA A 618 -47.37 -36.26 35.56
CA ALA A 618 -48.16 -36.16 34.33
C ALA A 618 -49.68 -35.95 34.57
N VAL A 619 -50.19 -36.37 35.73
CA VAL A 619 -51.59 -36.14 36.12
C VAL A 619 -51.84 -34.65 36.39
N GLU A 620 -50.86 -33.90 36.90
CA GLU A 620 -50.99 -32.45 37.07
C GLU A 620 -51.18 -31.74 35.74
N ASP A 621 -50.41 -32.13 34.73
CA ASP A 621 -50.51 -31.54 33.40
C ASP A 621 -51.87 -31.84 32.77
N ILE A 622 -52.39 -33.05 32.94
CA ILE A 622 -53.74 -33.44 32.50
C ILE A 622 -54.81 -32.57 33.18
N LEU A 623 -54.70 -32.37 34.49
CA LEU A 623 -55.69 -31.59 35.25
C LEU A 623 -55.60 -30.08 34.95
N ARG A 624 -54.39 -29.53 34.76
CA ARG A 624 -54.20 -28.14 34.33
C ARG A 624 -54.72 -27.92 32.92
N ALA A 625 -54.47 -28.86 32.00
CA ALA A 625 -55.04 -28.83 30.65
C ALA A 625 -56.56 -28.93 30.65
N ALA A 626 -57.14 -29.63 31.63
CA ALA A 626 -58.58 -29.64 31.85
C ALA A 626 -59.11 -28.32 32.43
N GLY A 627 -58.27 -27.34 32.78
CA GLY A 627 -58.67 -26.05 33.35
C GLY A 627 -58.88 -26.09 34.87
N CYS A 628 -58.30 -27.06 35.57
CA CYS A 628 -58.33 -27.13 37.04
C CYS A 628 -57.19 -26.28 37.65
N ARG A 629 -57.46 -25.61 38.78
CA ARG A 629 -56.39 -25.08 39.64
C ARG A 629 -55.81 -26.22 40.46
N VAL A 630 -54.59 -26.64 40.16
CA VAL A 630 -53.96 -27.83 40.76
C VAL A 630 -52.90 -27.43 41.78
N THR A 631 -53.04 -27.95 43.00
CA THR A 631 -52.05 -27.85 44.08
C THR A 631 -51.65 -29.25 44.54
N ARG A 632 -50.38 -29.49 44.85
CA ARG A 632 -49.94 -30.75 45.45
C ARG A 632 -49.53 -30.53 46.91
N LEU A 633 -49.94 -31.45 47.77
CA LEU A 633 -49.40 -31.59 49.12
C LEU A 633 -48.44 -32.79 49.12
N SER A 634 -47.17 -32.51 49.39
CA SER A 634 -46.07 -33.48 49.37
C SER A 634 -45.50 -33.69 50.76
N GLY A 635 -44.86 -34.84 51.01
CA GLY A 635 -44.23 -35.18 52.28
C GLY A 635 -44.91 -36.31 53.06
N ASP A 636 -44.33 -36.63 54.22
CA ASP A 636 -44.80 -37.70 55.11
C ASP A 636 -46.12 -37.37 55.83
N GLY A 637 -46.64 -38.31 56.62
CA GLY A 637 -47.90 -38.13 57.36
C GLY A 637 -47.93 -36.91 58.29
N TYR A 638 -46.79 -36.46 58.82
CA TYR A 638 -46.72 -35.25 59.65
C TYR A 638 -46.79 -33.99 58.79
N ALA A 639 -46.08 -33.95 57.66
CA ALA A 639 -46.12 -32.83 56.72
C ALA A 639 -47.54 -32.64 56.13
N LEU A 640 -48.22 -33.73 55.78
CA LEU A 640 -49.59 -33.68 55.28
C LEU A 640 -50.58 -33.21 56.37
N ALA A 641 -50.39 -33.62 57.62
CA ALA A 641 -51.22 -33.14 58.73
C ALA A 641 -51.10 -31.62 58.93
N GLU A 642 -49.88 -31.08 58.90
CA GLU A 642 -49.65 -29.64 59.00
C GLU A 642 -50.22 -28.87 57.79
N ALA A 643 -50.07 -29.42 56.59
CA ALA A 643 -50.61 -28.84 55.37
C ALA A 643 -52.15 -28.74 55.39
N PHE A 644 -52.84 -29.77 55.87
CA PHE A 644 -54.30 -29.72 56.01
C PHE A 644 -54.78 -28.74 57.10
N GLU A 645 -54.04 -28.59 58.21
CA GLU A 645 -54.37 -27.57 59.21
C GLU A 645 -54.18 -26.14 58.67
N ARG A 646 -53.14 -25.90 57.85
CA ARG A 646 -52.98 -24.62 57.14
C ARG A 646 -54.13 -24.36 56.18
N LEU A 647 -54.50 -25.35 55.36
CA LEU A 647 -55.63 -25.23 54.44
C LEU A 647 -56.97 -24.98 55.17
N LEU A 648 -57.18 -25.57 56.36
CA LEU A 648 -58.34 -25.28 57.20
C LEU A 648 -58.32 -23.85 57.77
N ALA A 649 -57.16 -23.37 58.19
CA ALA A 649 -57.00 -22.02 58.72
C ALA A 649 -57.27 -20.95 57.66
N ASP A 650 -56.83 -21.20 56.42
CA ASP A 650 -57.07 -20.31 55.28
C ASP A 650 -58.53 -20.35 54.82
N ALA A 651 -59.17 -21.52 54.82
CA ALA A 651 -60.58 -21.66 54.49
C ALA A 651 -61.53 -20.98 55.50
N GLY A 652 -61.08 -20.72 56.73
CA GLY A 652 -61.86 -20.04 57.78
C GLY A 652 -61.75 -18.50 57.78
N ARG A 653 -60.90 -17.93 56.92
CA ARG A 653 -60.72 -16.47 56.79
C ARG A 653 -61.25 -15.88 55.47
N GLY A 654 -61.78 -16.74 54.60
CA GLY A 654 -62.32 -16.39 53.28
C GLY A 654 -63.82 -16.19 53.27
#